data_AF-A0A951GWK0-F1
#
_entry.id   AF-A0A951GWK0-F1
#
_cell.length_a   1.000
_cell.length_b   1.000
_cell.length_c   1.000
_cell.angle_alpha   90.00
_cell.angle_beta   90.00
_cell.angle_gamma   90.00
#
_symmetry.space_group_name_H-M   'P 1'
#
loop_
_entity.id
_entity.type
_entity.pdbx_description
1 polymer ?
#
loop_
_entity_poly.entity_id
_entity_poly.type
_entity_poly.pdbx_seq_one_letter_code
_entity_poly.pdbx_strand_id
1 'polypeptide(L)'
;MPSAPRVLGFFAATVLILSLAGSSAGDLLASGSQLSGWLGYGTTFPDRALVLKAPAGASVTTRTLHVSENGTPVNALTVTPLSHAGPGDFGVELVIDRNTSMKGIPLASAYSAARRVAGKLGGQQQLGLITFDGTASVALGLTSDTAKIFHTLASLPRTGAGRDIAGAYTLALSQLAAAKVATGAVIMLSDQAPSTLLGVARSSSIAQAAATQGVAIVTATLIGQPGTQQQAGRAPITTLGSHPAQPVAQAAAVSAPQAVSSEYQRLIAGGYVARYTSPLNPGVVVNVLAHLDGVGPNVNLTYTVPASPVTSTPGSSSLSGGGSGSSSGSGSGSGSGSGAGSGAGSGSGGSAGGGSSGSGSSHPPPLRIPPDALATSPRLSSTPFSTVPVSPTATPPTASFWDSTPAILGAGILGGGLLALAIWLAFAGKRDKRAVQRRVSSFIPGSAEVVRDGRTYTLLTGSGLERFLARRRWWPVFAENVEVARIRRGPVDLVKRWAAGAAVVAVFAMLLLSSVLIALLVLGVWPSVMRVAIRRAARKQRERFNEQLPTHLQDLSGAMRAGRSFVGGLSTVAASADEPISSELERAVTDEQLGRPLEDALSAVAKRMQSEDMEQVALVAALNRRSGSNVAEALDRVAEGARERMDLRREIKALTGQARLSNLVLSALPGVLLLAINVIAPQYAHPLLHTTMGIVLLIIGAGMVLMGWRVMSGIVKVEV
;
A
#
# COMPACT_ATOMS: atom_id res chain seq x y z
N MET A 1 25.79 -19.67 -50.16
CA MET A 1 26.24 -19.57 -48.74
C MET A 1 27.58 -18.84 -48.71
N PRO A 2 27.99 -18.20 -47.61
CA PRO A 2 27.27 -17.93 -46.34
C PRO A 2 26.87 -16.42 -46.28
N SER A 3 26.41 -15.75 -45.21
CA SER A 3 26.02 -16.12 -43.83
C SER A 3 25.06 -15.05 -43.27
N ALA A 4 23.99 -15.47 -42.59
CA ALA A 4 23.45 -14.71 -41.45
C ALA A 4 24.29 -15.05 -40.18
N PRO A 5 24.12 -14.42 -38.99
CA PRO A 5 23.18 -13.34 -38.61
C PRO A 5 23.80 -12.18 -37.77
N ARG A 6 23.26 -10.95 -37.86
CA ARG A 6 23.59 -9.84 -36.91
C ARG A 6 22.43 -8.85 -36.64
N VAL A 7 21.29 -9.32 -36.15
CA VAL A 7 20.22 -8.43 -35.58
C VAL A 7 19.66 -8.93 -34.23
N LEU A 8 19.92 -10.18 -33.83
CA LEU A 8 19.36 -10.77 -32.60
C LEU A 8 20.05 -10.33 -31.28
N GLY A 9 20.86 -9.26 -31.31
CA GLY A 9 21.72 -8.86 -30.19
C GLY A 9 21.10 -7.87 -29.19
N PHE A 10 20.01 -7.19 -29.53
CA PHE A 10 19.48 -6.06 -28.72
C PHE A 10 18.20 -6.35 -27.92
N PHE A 11 17.61 -7.55 -28.05
CA PHE A 11 16.41 -7.95 -27.30
C PHE A 11 16.68 -8.93 -26.14
N ALA A 12 17.89 -9.46 -26.01
CA ALA A 12 18.22 -10.51 -25.03
C ALA A 12 18.52 -10.01 -23.60
N ALA A 13 18.68 -8.69 -23.41
CA ALA A 13 19.20 -8.12 -22.15
C ALA A 13 18.14 -7.77 -21.08
N THR A 14 16.84 -7.97 -21.35
CA THR A 14 15.75 -7.50 -20.46
C THR A 14 14.75 -8.60 -20.05
N VAL A 15 15.11 -9.88 -20.23
CA VAL A 15 14.24 -11.04 -19.90
C VAL A 15 14.91 -12.06 -18.96
N LEU A 16 16.21 -11.91 -18.64
CA LEU A 16 16.98 -12.90 -17.85
C LEU A 16 17.05 -12.63 -16.33
N ILE A 17 15.98 -12.13 -15.69
CA ILE A 17 15.80 -12.22 -14.23
C ILE A 17 14.34 -12.59 -13.90
N LEU A 18 13.83 -13.68 -14.48
CA LEU A 18 12.58 -14.31 -14.01
C LEU A 18 12.44 -15.78 -14.43
N SER A 19 13.33 -16.66 -13.95
CA SER A 19 13.18 -18.11 -14.11
C SER A 19 13.89 -18.91 -13.01
N LEU A 20 13.38 -18.86 -11.77
CA LEU A 20 13.72 -19.82 -10.69
C LEU A 20 12.69 -19.77 -9.53
N ALA A 21 11.40 -19.85 -9.85
CA ALA A 21 10.30 -20.10 -8.90
C ALA A 21 9.02 -20.48 -9.67
N GLY A 22 9.00 -21.68 -10.26
CA GLY A 22 7.97 -22.07 -11.23
C GLY A 22 7.64 -23.56 -11.21
N SER A 23 7.33 -24.11 -10.04
CA SER A 23 6.86 -25.50 -9.90
C SER A 23 5.81 -25.64 -8.79
N SER A 24 4.66 -26.19 -9.17
CA SER A 24 3.59 -26.76 -8.32
C SER A 24 3.04 -25.92 -7.15
N ALA A 25 1.93 -25.23 -7.43
CA ALA A 25 0.97 -24.77 -6.42
C ALA A 25 0.14 -25.94 -5.82
N GLY A 26 0.82 -26.97 -5.30
CA GLY A 26 0.23 -28.24 -4.85
C GLY A 26 0.32 -28.52 -3.34
N ASP A 27 1.38 -28.10 -2.66
CA ASP A 27 1.69 -28.53 -1.27
C ASP A 27 1.07 -27.66 -0.16
N LEU A 28 0.18 -26.74 -0.50
CA LEU A 28 -0.37 -25.70 0.41
C LEU A 28 -1.45 -26.20 1.40
N LEU A 29 -1.45 -27.49 1.75
CA LEU A 29 -2.40 -28.10 2.70
C LEU A 29 -1.73 -28.87 3.87
N ALA A 30 -0.41 -28.84 4.03
CA ALA A 30 0.32 -29.67 4.99
C ALA A 30 1.20 -28.91 6.03
N SER A 31 0.94 -27.63 6.32
CA SER A 31 1.77 -26.82 7.25
C SER A 31 1.55 -27.11 8.75
N GLY A 32 1.20 -28.34 9.12
CA GLY A 32 0.95 -28.76 10.51
C GLY A 32 1.58 -30.10 10.93
N SER A 33 2.27 -30.80 10.01
CA SER A 33 2.72 -32.19 10.19
C SER A 33 4.24 -32.40 10.10
N GLN A 34 5.03 -31.32 10.05
CA GLN A 34 6.47 -31.38 9.75
C GLN A 34 7.34 -30.79 10.87
N LEU A 35 8.54 -31.35 11.05
CA LEU A 35 9.58 -30.78 11.91
C LEU A 35 10.22 -29.57 11.23
N SER A 36 10.45 -28.49 11.98
CA SER A 36 11.19 -27.32 11.50
C SER A 36 12.21 -26.85 12.55
N GLY A 37 13.24 -26.12 12.14
CA GLY A 37 14.28 -25.66 13.05
C GLY A 37 15.30 -24.71 12.43
N TRP A 38 16.16 -24.14 13.28
CA TRP A 38 17.22 -23.20 12.92
C TRP A 38 18.38 -23.27 13.92
N LEU A 39 19.56 -22.74 13.54
CA LEU A 39 20.71 -22.65 14.44
C LEU A 39 20.51 -21.51 15.46
N GLY A 40 20.79 -21.80 16.73
CA GLY A 40 20.73 -20.82 17.81
C GLY A 40 21.94 -19.88 17.81
N TYR A 41 21.70 -18.63 18.19
CA TYR A 41 22.70 -17.55 18.12
C TYR A 41 23.68 -17.54 19.31
N GLY A 42 23.19 -17.84 20.52
CA GLY A 42 23.91 -17.64 21.78
C GLY A 42 25.10 -18.56 22.11
N THR A 43 25.52 -19.46 21.23
CA THR A 43 26.59 -20.44 21.54
C THR A 43 27.87 -20.20 20.76
N THR A 44 29.00 -20.12 21.47
CA THR A 44 30.35 -20.09 20.88
C THR A 44 30.84 -21.49 20.59
N PHE A 45 31.47 -21.69 19.43
CA PHE A 45 32.12 -22.95 19.07
C PHE A 45 33.13 -23.41 20.16
N PRO A 46 33.19 -24.71 20.53
CA PRO A 46 32.57 -25.88 19.89
C PRO A 46 31.09 -26.13 20.23
N ASP A 47 30.52 -25.39 21.19
CA ASP A 47 29.13 -25.61 21.60
C ASP A 47 28.16 -25.03 20.57
N ARG A 48 27.11 -25.82 20.28
CA ARG A 48 26.05 -25.49 19.34
C ARG A 48 24.69 -25.59 20.01
N ALA A 49 23.78 -24.69 19.62
CA ALA A 49 22.36 -24.82 19.88
C ALA A 49 21.60 -24.97 18.56
N LEU A 50 20.62 -25.88 18.57
CA LEU A 50 19.67 -26.12 17.49
C LEU A 50 18.27 -25.91 18.07
N VAL A 51 17.51 -24.99 17.49
CA VAL A 51 16.15 -24.68 17.94
C VAL A 51 15.17 -25.40 17.01
N LEU A 52 14.21 -26.11 17.58
CA LEU A 52 13.28 -26.98 16.88
C LEU A 52 11.83 -26.61 17.23
N LYS A 53 10.92 -26.77 16.27
CA LYS A 53 9.47 -26.67 16.42
C LYS A 53 8.85 -27.95 15.87
N ALA A 54 8.30 -28.77 16.75
CA ALA A 54 7.69 -30.05 16.44
C ALA A 54 6.18 -29.90 16.15
N PRO A 55 5.57 -30.80 15.35
CA PRO A 55 4.14 -30.80 15.11
C PRO A 55 3.35 -31.14 16.40
N ALA A 56 2.07 -30.75 16.42
CA ALA A 56 1.23 -30.92 17.60
C ALA A 56 1.11 -32.40 18.02
N GLY A 57 1.47 -32.70 19.27
CA GLY A 57 1.45 -34.05 19.84
C GLY A 57 2.77 -34.81 19.75
N ALA A 58 3.75 -34.36 18.95
CA ALA A 58 5.08 -34.95 18.93
C ALA A 58 5.93 -34.46 20.13
N SER A 59 6.50 -35.38 20.90
CA SER A 59 7.40 -35.07 22.02
C SER A 59 8.85 -35.30 21.63
N VAL A 60 9.64 -34.23 21.53
CA VAL A 60 11.08 -34.31 21.24
C VAL A 60 11.84 -34.66 22.51
N THR A 61 12.60 -35.75 22.48
CA THR A 61 13.46 -36.20 23.58
C THR A 61 14.83 -36.62 23.03
N THR A 62 15.85 -36.72 23.90
CA THR A 62 17.19 -37.21 23.51
C THR A 62 17.22 -38.65 22.96
N ARG A 63 16.13 -39.41 23.08
CA ARG A 63 15.97 -40.75 22.48
C ARG A 63 15.33 -40.76 21.11
N THR A 64 14.56 -39.72 20.79
CA THR A 64 13.74 -39.63 19.55
C THR A 64 14.29 -38.62 18.56
N LEU A 65 15.16 -37.71 19.03
CA LEU A 65 15.86 -36.75 18.21
C LEU A 65 17.27 -37.24 17.91
N HIS A 66 17.55 -37.49 16.64
CA HIS A 66 18.88 -37.83 16.14
C HIS A 66 19.47 -36.63 15.40
N VAL A 67 20.60 -36.11 15.88
CA VAL A 67 21.33 -35.01 15.25
C VAL A 67 22.71 -35.50 14.78
N SER A 68 23.06 -35.19 13.53
CA SER A 68 24.38 -35.47 12.96
C SER A 68 24.95 -34.26 12.22
N GLU A 69 26.27 -34.14 12.22
CA GLU A 69 27.03 -33.12 11.50
C GLU A 69 27.92 -33.81 10.46
N ASN A 70 27.72 -33.47 9.17
CA ASN A 70 28.37 -34.13 8.03
C ASN A 70 28.28 -35.67 8.06
N GLY A 71 27.18 -36.21 8.59
CA GLY A 71 26.92 -37.65 8.74
C GLY A 71 27.44 -38.27 10.04
N THR A 72 28.24 -37.56 10.83
CA THR A 72 28.74 -38.01 12.14
C THR A 72 27.75 -37.64 13.25
N PRO A 73 27.30 -38.55 14.12
CA PRO A 73 26.40 -38.21 15.23
C PRO A 73 27.06 -37.23 16.20
N VAL A 74 26.28 -36.29 16.75
CA VAL A 74 26.80 -35.26 17.67
C VAL A 74 26.97 -35.77 19.10
N ASN A 75 27.92 -35.20 19.84
CA ASN A 75 28.20 -35.56 21.22
C ASN A 75 27.39 -34.71 22.22
N ALA A 76 27.09 -35.29 23.39
CA ALA A 76 26.44 -34.62 24.51
C ALA A 76 25.09 -33.93 24.19
N LEU A 77 24.28 -34.54 23.31
CA LEU A 77 22.95 -34.02 22.95
C LEU A 77 22.02 -33.95 24.17
N THR A 78 21.59 -32.73 24.50
CA THR A 78 20.56 -32.44 25.50
C THR A 78 19.40 -31.72 24.81
N VAL A 79 18.16 -31.95 25.26
CA VAL A 79 16.95 -31.37 24.65
C VAL A 79 16.05 -30.80 25.75
N THR A 80 15.80 -29.50 25.70
CA THR A 80 14.99 -28.75 26.67
C THR A 80 13.77 -28.14 25.98
N PRO A 81 12.53 -28.39 26.45
CA PRO A 81 11.34 -27.72 25.93
C PRO A 81 11.41 -26.21 26.20
N LEU A 82 10.99 -25.36 25.25
CA LEU A 82 11.00 -23.90 25.41
C LEU A 82 10.21 -23.44 26.64
N SER A 83 9.17 -24.16 27.05
CA SER A 83 8.39 -23.88 28.26
C SER A 83 9.16 -24.04 29.58
N HIS A 84 10.32 -24.70 29.56
CA HIS A 84 11.21 -24.92 30.70
C HIS A 84 12.65 -24.45 30.43
N ALA A 85 12.89 -23.79 29.30
CA ALA A 85 14.19 -23.30 28.89
C ALA A 85 14.76 -22.29 29.90
N GLY A 86 16.06 -22.42 30.16
CA GLY A 86 16.77 -21.62 31.16
C GLY A 86 17.56 -20.44 30.59
N PRO A 87 18.41 -19.80 31.43
CA PRO A 87 19.36 -18.78 30.99
C PRO A 87 20.20 -19.25 29.81
N GLY A 88 20.28 -18.42 28.77
CA GLY A 88 20.99 -18.73 27.54
C GLY A 88 20.27 -19.67 26.56
N ASP A 89 19.13 -20.27 26.92
CA ASP A 89 18.29 -21.03 25.97
C ASP A 89 17.21 -20.14 25.37
N PHE A 90 16.39 -19.52 26.23
CA PHE A 90 15.24 -18.72 25.81
C PHE A 90 15.06 -17.47 26.68
N GLY A 91 14.98 -16.32 26.04
CA GLY A 91 14.67 -15.04 26.67
C GLY A 91 13.41 -14.40 26.10
N VAL A 92 12.58 -13.84 26.98
CA VAL A 92 11.45 -12.98 26.60
C VAL A 92 11.82 -11.55 26.91
N GLU A 93 11.59 -10.63 25.98
CA GLU A 93 11.81 -9.21 26.17
C GLU A 93 10.46 -8.51 26.00
N LEU A 94 10.00 -7.78 27.02
CA LEU A 94 8.70 -7.14 27.02
C LEU A 94 8.87 -5.63 26.87
N VAL A 95 8.53 -5.11 25.69
CA VAL A 95 8.59 -3.68 25.39
C VAL A 95 7.25 -3.02 25.71
N ILE A 96 7.23 -2.01 26.58
CA ILE A 96 6.02 -1.25 26.92
C ILE A 96 6.12 0.21 26.48
N ASP A 97 5.19 0.63 25.62
CA ASP A 97 4.99 2.03 25.23
C ASP A 97 4.48 2.85 26.42
N ARG A 98 5.16 3.96 26.68
CA ARG A 98 4.87 4.94 27.74
C ARG A 98 4.69 6.35 27.19
N ASN A 99 4.44 6.50 25.89
CA ASN A 99 3.98 7.76 25.32
C ASN A 99 2.74 8.29 26.08
N THR A 100 2.59 9.60 26.15
CA THR A 100 1.38 10.30 26.61
C THR A 100 0.05 9.71 26.11
N SER A 101 -0.03 9.20 24.89
CA SER A 101 -1.24 8.58 24.31
C SER A 101 -1.69 7.31 25.05
N MET A 102 -0.75 6.56 25.65
CA MET A 102 -1.04 5.35 26.43
C MET A 102 -1.74 5.63 27.77
N LYS A 103 -1.77 6.88 28.24
CA LYS A 103 -2.24 7.26 29.58
C LYS A 103 -3.67 6.80 29.85
N GLY A 104 -3.86 6.06 30.95
CA GLY A 104 -5.15 5.54 31.37
C GLY A 104 -5.35 4.07 30.99
N ILE A 105 -6.43 3.76 30.28
CA ILE A 105 -6.84 2.38 29.96
C ILE A 105 -5.79 1.60 29.15
N PRO A 106 -5.13 2.16 28.11
CA PRO A 106 -4.12 1.43 27.35
C PRO A 106 -2.92 0.98 28.20
N LEU A 107 -2.32 1.89 28.98
CA LEU A 107 -1.19 1.57 29.86
C LEU A 107 -1.57 0.58 30.99
N ALA A 108 -2.74 0.74 31.60
CA ALA A 108 -3.24 -0.22 32.58
C ALA A 108 -3.45 -1.61 31.94
N SER A 109 -3.93 -1.65 30.68
CA SER A 109 -4.07 -2.87 29.90
C SER A 109 -2.70 -3.50 29.59
N ALA A 110 -1.70 -2.69 29.23
CA ALA A 110 -0.31 -3.12 29.01
C ALA A 110 0.27 -3.81 30.25
N TYR A 111 0.20 -3.16 31.41
CA TYR A 111 0.66 -3.74 32.66
C TYR A 111 -0.11 -5.00 33.06
N SER A 112 -1.41 -5.08 32.74
CA SER A 112 -2.19 -6.31 32.96
C SER A 112 -1.79 -7.44 32.01
N ALA A 113 -1.33 -7.14 30.79
CA ALA A 113 -0.80 -8.13 29.84
C ALA A 113 0.59 -8.60 30.30
N ALA A 114 1.46 -7.65 30.64
CA ALA A 114 2.79 -7.89 31.20
C ALA A 114 2.78 -8.87 32.38
N ARG A 115 1.90 -8.59 33.36
CA ARG A 115 1.71 -9.43 34.56
C ARG A 115 1.20 -10.83 34.23
N ARG A 116 0.40 -11.01 33.16
CA ARG A 116 -0.06 -12.33 32.71
C ARG A 116 1.04 -13.13 32.02
N VAL A 117 1.90 -12.48 31.22
CA VAL A 117 3.07 -13.15 30.62
C VAL A 117 4.04 -13.56 31.72
N ALA A 118 4.39 -12.65 32.63
CA ALA A 118 5.24 -12.94 33.79
C ALA A 118 4.70 -14.09 34.67
N GLY A 119 3.40 -14.10 34.95
CA GLY A 119 2.73 -15.19 35.68
C GLY A 119 2.57 -16.51 34.92
N LYS A 120 3.07 -16.60 33.68
CA LYS A 120 3.11 -17.83 32.85
C LYS A 120 4.53 -18.26 32.48
N LEU A 121 5.56 -17.62 33.05
CA LEU A 121 6.94 -18.08 32.92
C LEU A 121 7.13 -19.43 33.62
N GLY A 122 7.80 -20.36 32.97
CA GLY A 122 8.37 -21.54 33.62
C GLY A 122 9.51 -21.12 34.55
N GLY A 123 9.74 -21.85 35.64
CA GLY A 123 10.60 -21.42 36.76
C GLY A 123 12.11 -21.20 36.47
N GLN A 124 12.55 -21.31 35.22
CA GLN A 124 13.91 -20.99 34.76
C GLN A 124 13.93 -19.97 33.59
N GLN A 125 12.78 -19.66 32.99
CA GLN A 125 12.68 -18.74 31.86
C GLN A 125 13.04 -17.32 32.28
N GLN A 126 13.75 -16.59 31.44
CA GLN A 126 14.13 -15.20 31.70
C GLN A 126 13.18 -14.22 31.00
N LEU A 127 12.77 -13.18 31.71
CA LEU A 127 12.02 -12.04 31.17
C LEU A 127 12.77 -10.73 31.44
N GLY A 128 12.97 -9.94 30.39
CA GLY A 128 13.41 -8.55 30.41
C GLY A 128 12.24 -7.58 30.21
N LEU A 129 12.43 -6.33 30.60
CA LEU A 129 11.43 -5.27 30.49
C LEU A 129 12.08 -4.00 29.97
N ILE A 130 11.77 -3.64 28.74
CA ILE A 130 12.08 -2.34 28.15
C ILE A 130 10.83 -1.46 28.21
N THR A 131 11.05 -0.16 28.42
CA THR A 131 9.99 0.82 28.23
C THR A 131 10.47 1.98 27.39
N PHE A 132 9.60 2.52 26.55
CA PHE A 132 9.95 3.59 25.62
C PHE A 132 8.91 4.72 25.60
N ASP A 133 9.42 5.93 25.50
CA ASP A 133 8.69 7.14 25.13
C ASP A 133 9.49 7.82 24.00
N GLY A 134 9.92 9.07 24.14
CA GLY A 134 10.92 9.67 23.26
C GLY A 134 12.29 8.97 23.28
N THR A 135 12.56 8.11 24.27
CA THR A 135 13.75 7.25 24.31
C THR A 135 13.41 5.84 24.78
N ALA A 136 14.08 4.82 24.24
CA ALA A 136 14.00 3.45 24.75
C ALA A 136 14.94 3.23 25.94
N SER A 137 14.46 2.58 27.00
CA SER A 137 15.21 2.35 28.24
C SER A 137 14.96 0.95 28.81
N VAL A 138 16.01 0.32 29.36
CA VAL A 138 15.88 -0.94 30.11
C VAL A 138 15.34 -0.64 31.50
N ALA A 139 14.14 -1.11 31.81
CA ALA A 139 13.57 -1.06 33.17
C ALA A 139 13.94 -2.30 33.98
N LEU A 140 14.10 -3.46 33.34
CA LEU A 140 14.60 -4.70 33.95
C LEU A 140 15.44 -5.47 32.92
N GLY A 141 16.64 -5.90 33.31
CA GLY A 141 17.40 -6.87 32.52
C GLY A 141 16.82 -8.28 32.66
N LEU A 142 17.03 -9.13 31.66
CA LEU A 142 16.59 -10.53 31.62
C LEU A 142 16.84 -11.26 32.96
N THR A 143 15.76 -11.65 33.63
CA THR A 143 15.80 -12.35 34.92
C THR A 143 14.70 -13.39 35.02
N SER A 144 14.93 -14.47 35.77
CA SER A 144 13.91 -15.44 36.18
C SER A 144 13.30 -15.12 37.56
N ASP A 145 13.75 -14.04 38.21
CA ASP A 145 13.25 -13.59 39.50
C ASP A 145 11.86 -12.94 39.34
N THR A 146 10.83 -13.77 39.48
CA THR A 146 9.42 -13.38 39.42
C THR A 146 9.07 -12.24 40.38
N ALA A 147 9.70 -12.18 41.57
CA ALA A 147 9.44 -11.11 42.53
C ALA A 147 9.98 -9.76 42.04
N LYS A 148 11.21 -9.74 41.48
CA LYS A 148 11.78 -8.53 40.84
C LYS A 148 10.96 -8.09 39.63
N ILE A 149 10.45 -9.03 38.82
CA ILE A 149 9.57 -8.73 37.67
C ILE A 149 8.29 -8.03 38.15
N PHE A 150 7.57 -8.61 39.11
CA PHE A 150 6.33 -8.01 39.62
C PHE A 150 6.55 -6.70 40.38
N HIS A 151 7.65 -6.56 41.12
CA HIS A 151 8.03 -5.31 41.77
C HIS A 151 8.27 -4.20 40.74
N THR A 152 9.06 -4.48 39.69
CA THR A 152 9.35 -3.49 38.63
C THR A 152 8.08 -3.11 37.87
N LEU A 153 7.21 -4.08 37.54
CA LEU A 153 5.89 -3.84 36.96
C LEU A 153 4.88 -3.13 37.90
N ALA A 154 5.25 -2.87 39.14
CA ALA A 154 4.49 -2.02 40.07
C ALA A 154 5.12 -0.62 40.24
N SER A 155 6.41 -0.46 39.99
CA SER A 155 7.17 0.78 40.18
C SER A 155 7.54 1.54 38.90
N LEU A 156 7.03 1.13 37.73
CA LEU A 156 7.31 1.82 36.46
C LEU A 156 6.90 3.31 36.50
N PRO A 157 7.77 4.24 36.04
CA PRO A 157 7.47 5.67 36.09
C PRO A 157 6.35 6.12 35.12
N ARG A 158 5.88 7.37 35.30
CA ARG A 158 4.76 7.98 34.54
C ARG A 158 5.06 8.10 33.04
N THR A 159 4.02 8.32 32.22
CA THR A 159 4.15 8.49 30.76
C THR A 159 5.01 9.69 30.38
N GLY A 160 5.86 9.53 29.37
CA GLY A 160 6.70 10.57 28.78
C GLY A 160 6.22 11.02 27.40
N ALA A 161 6.87 12.05 26.84
CA ALA A 161 6.58 12.55 25.50
C ALA A 161 7.54 11.95 24.45
N GLY A 162 7.05 11.75 23.22
CA GLY A 162 7.80 11.16 22.11
C GLY A 162 7.55 9.65 21.93
N ARG A 163 8.10 9.06 20.86
CA ARG A 163 7.95 7.63 20.54
C ARG A 163 9.12 7.08 19.72
N ASP A 164 10.00 6.30 20.34
CA ASP A 164 11.13 5.61 19.69
C ASP A 164 10.89 4.09 19.57
N ILE A 165 10.03 3.71 18.63
CA ILE A 165 9.69 2.30 18.36
C ILE A 165 10.92 1.52 17.83
N ALA A 166 11.75 2.18 17.01
CA ALA A 166 12.90 1.54 16.37
C ALA A 166 14.01 1.25 17.38
N GLY A 167 14.39 2.24 18.20
CA GLY A 167 15.34 2.07 19.28
C GLY A 167 14.87 1.06 20.32
N ALA A 168 13.56 0.98 20.59
CA ALA A 168 13.01 -0.05 21.48
C ALA A 168 13.23 -1.48 20.94
N TYR A 169 12.98 -1.74 19.66
CA TYR A 169 13.32 -3.03 19.03
C TYR A 169 14.82 -3.31 19.00
N THR A 170 15.64 -2.32 18.67
CA THR A 170 17.10 -2.47 18.66
C THR A 170 17.65 -2.78 20.05
N LEU A 171 17.15 -2.09 21.08
CA LEU A 171 17.52 -2.33 22.47
C LEU A 171 17.09 -3.72 22.93
N ALA A 172 15.88 -4.17 22.57
CA ALA A 172 15.37 -5.51 22.88
C ALA A 172 16.26 -6.63 22.30
N LEU A 173 16.54 -6.57 21.00
CA LEU A 173 17.43 -7.51 20.31
C LEU A 173 18.86 -7.43 20.84
N SER A 174 19.35 -6.25 21.23
CA SER A 174 20.67 -6.12 21.86
C SER A 174 20.74 -6.79 23.24
N GLN A 175 19.66 -6.73 24.02
CA GLN A 175 19.60 -7.34 25.36
C GLN A 175 19.54 -8.88 25.26
N LEU A 176 18.75 -9.42 24.34
CA LEU A 176 18.71 -10.86 24.05
C LEU A 176 20.07 -11.38 23.56
N ALA A 177 20.73 -10.64 22.65
CA ALA A 177 22.08 -10.97 22.20
C ALA A 177 23.12 -10.92 23.33
N ALA A 178 23.06 -9.91 24.21
CA ALA A 178 23.96 -9.78 25.36
C ALA A 178 23.77 -10.90 26.38
N ALA A 179 22.54 -11.38 26.57
CA ALA A 179 22.22 -12.55 27.39
C ALA A 179 22.60 -13.90 26.73
N LYS A 180 23.10 -13.88 25.48
CA LYS A 180 23.52 -15.07 24.73
C LYS A 180 22.44 -16.16 24.67
N VAL A 181 21.20 -15.77 24.39
CA VAL A 181 20.10 -16.74 24.22
C VAL A 181 20.20 -17.49 22.88
N ALA A 182 19.81 -18.77 22.86
CA ALA A 182 19.73 -19.54 21.62
C ALA A 182 18.56 -19.07 20.73
N THR A 183 17.46 -18.63 21.34
CA THR A 183 16.26 -18.07 20.72
C THR A 183 15.54 -17.14 21.70
N GLY A 184 14.58 -16.34 21.23
CA GLY A 184 13.80 -15.48 22.11
C GLY A 184 12.50 -14.96 21.51
N ALA A 185 11.81 -14.13 22.29
CA ALA A 185 10.63 -13.41 21.84
C ALA A 185 10.65 -11.96 22.34
N VAL A 186 10.51 -10.99 21.44
CA VAL A 186 10.21 -9.59 21.78
C VAL A 186 8.70 -9.40 21.72
N ILE A 187 8.08 -8.90 22.78
CA ILE A 187 6.64 -8.64 22.86
C ILE A 187 6.42 -7.14 23.03
N MET A 188 6.02 -6.47 21.96
CA MET A 188 5.74 -5.04 21.92
C MET A 188 4.29 -4.76 22.36
N LEU A 189 4.10 -3.89 23.37
CA LEU A 189 2.81 -3.44 23.88
C LEU A 189 2.65 -1.93 23.65
N SER A 190 1.77 -1.53 22.74
CA SER A 190 1.54 -0.11 22.39
C SER A 190 0.07 0.15 22.03
N ASP A 191 -0.35 1.41 21.97
CA ASP A 191 -1.66 1.81 21.41
C ASP A 191 -1.64 1.88 19.88
N GLN A 192 -0.45 1.85 19.27
CA GLN A 192 -0.27 2.06 17.85
C GLN A 192 -0.86 0.93 17.00
N ALA A 193 -1.35 1.32 15.82
CA ALA A 193 -1.90 0.41 14.84
C ALA A 193 -0.91 -0.73 14.53
N PRO A 194 -1.37 -1.99 14.40
CA PRO A 194 -0.47 -3.12 14.16
C PRO A 194 0.42 -2.90 12.93
N SER A 195 -0.10 -2.27 11.88
CA SER A 195 0.63 -1.93 10.65
C SER A 195 1.87 -1.07 10.88
N THR A 196 1.82 -0.15 11.84
CA THR A 196 2.94 0.76 12.17
C THR A 196 4.03 0.02 12.93
N LEU A 197 3.66 -0.77 13.95
CA LEU A 197 4.58 -1.63 14.70
C LEU A 197 5.24 -2.67 13.77
N LEU A 198 4.43 -3.33 12.94
CA LEU A 198 4.87 -4.25 11.89
C LEU A 198 5.79 -3.58 10.86
N GLY A 199 5.50 -2.33 10.48
CA GLY A 199 6.31 -1.57 9.52
C GLY A 199 7.73 -1.34 10.04
N VAL A 200 7.86 -0.92 11.30
CA VAL A 200 9.17 -0.72 11.95
C VAL A 200 9.90 -2.06 12.15
N ALA A 201 9.20 -3.10 12.62
CA ALA A 201 9.78 -4.44 12.80
C ALA A 201 10.26 -5.08 11.48
N ARG A 202 9.67 -4.69 10.34
CA ARG A 202 10.06 -5.12 8.98
C ARG A 202 11.15 -4.26 8.35
N SER A 203 11.67 -3.24 9.04
CA SER A 203 12.86 -2.53 8.56
C SER A 203 14.03 -3.50 8.42
N SER A 204 14.87 -3.31 7.38
CA SER A 204 15.87 -4.30 6.98
C SER A 204 16.82 -4.68 8.13
N SER A 205 17.24 -3.71 8.94
CA SER A 205 18.11 -3.94 10.10
C SER A 205 17.44 -4.74 11.23
N ILE A 206 16.20 -4.38 11.62
CA ILE A 206 15.49 -5.07 12.71
C ILE A 206 15.09 -6.49 12.28
N ALA A 207 14.53 -6.64 11.07
CA ALA A 207 14.14 -7.94 10.55
C ALA A 207 15.34 -8.88 10.36
N GLN A 208 16.47 -8.37 9.84
CA GLN A 208 17.70 -9.16 9.70
C GLN A 208 18.31 -9.52 11.06
N ALA A 209 18.34 -8.60 12.02
CA ALA A 209 18.86 -8.88 13.36
C ALA A 209 18.02 -9.96 14.08
N ALA A 210 16.69 -9.84 14.05
CA ALA A 210 15.78 -10.83 14.64
C ALA A 210 15.91 -12.21 13.98
N ALA A 211 15.96 -12.27 12.64
CA ALA A 211 16.17 -13.51 11.89
C ALA A 211 17.54 -14.15 12.16
N THR A 212 18.60 -13.34 12.31
CA THR A 212 19.94 -13.84 12.65
C THR A 212 19.99 -14.38 14.08
N GLN A 213 19.24 -13.79 15.02
CA GLN A 213 19.27 -14.14 16.44
C GLN A 213 18.31 -15.27 16.83
N GLY A 214 17.41 -15.70 15.95
CA GLY A 214 16.37 -16.66 16.32
C GLY A 214 15.22 -16.06 17.11
N VAL A 215 14.93 -14.76 16.94
CA VAL A 215 13.99 -14.02 17.79
C VAL A 215 12.68 -13.74 17.07
N ALA A 216 11.58 -14.21 17.65
CA ALA A 216 10.23 -13.85 17.21
C ALA A 216 9.85 -12.46 17.75
N ILE A 217 9.10 -11.66 16.98
CA ILE A 217 8.65 -10.32 17.39
C ILE A 217 7.14 -10.26 17.38
N VAL A 218 6.47 -10.26 18.54
CA VAL A 218 5.00 -10.15 18.70
C VAL A 218 4.60 -8.68 18.95
N THR A 219 3.43 -8.26 18.46
CA THR A 219 2.96 -6.85 18.56
C THR A 219 1.51 -6.76 19.03
N ALA A 220 1.27 -6.34 20.27
CA ALA A 220 -0.06 -6.12 20.80
C ALA A 220 -0.47 -4.64 20.71
N THR A 221 -1.67 -4.40 20.17
CA THR A 221 -2.29 -3.07 20.10
C THR A 221 -3.37 -2.95 21.17
N LEU A 222 -3.27 -1.93 22.02
CA LEU A 222 -4.04 -1.78 23.25
C LEU A 222 -5.10 -0.68 23.09
N ILE A 223 -6.26 -1.07 22.53
CA ILE A 223 -7.37 -0.15 22.24
C ILE A 223 -8.17 0.15 23.51
N GLY A 224 -8.33 1.44 23.83
CA GLY A 224 -8.98 1.90 25.07
C GLY A 224 -10.51 1.92 25.10
N GLN A 225 -11.21 1.44 24.07
CA GLN A 225 -12.68 1.54 23.95
C GLN A 225 -13.39 0.18 24.03
N PRO A 226 -14.41 0.01 24.89
CA PRO A 226 -15.14 -1.26 25.04
C PRO A 226 -16.17 -1.55 23.92
N GLY A 227 -16.25 -0.74 22.86
CA GLY A 227 -17.30 -0.83 21.82
C GLY A 227 -16.93 -1.60 20.55
N THR A 228 -15.65 -1.80 20.23
CA THR A 228 -15.19 -2.24 18.89
C THR A 228 -14.74 -3.71 18.82
N GLN A 229 -15.19 -4.57 19.75
CA GLN A 229 -14.85 -6.00 19.75
C GLN A 229 -15.21 -6.74 18.43
N GLN A 230 -16.21 -6.27 17.68
CA GLN A 230 -16.67 -6.93 16.44
C GLN A 230 -15.77 -6.75 15.21
N GLN A 231 -14.83 -5.80 15.20
CA GLN A 231 -13.78 -5.72 14.17
C GLN A 231 -12.42 -6.27 14.66
N ALA A 232 -12.18 -6.26 15.98
CA ALA A 232 -10.97 -6.83 16.59
C ALA A 232 -10.81 -8.35 16.39
N GLY A 233 -11.90 -9.09 16.09
CA GLY A 233 -11.86 -10.54 15.85
C GLY A 233 -11.30 -10.99 14.49
N ARG A 234 -10.81 -10.08 13.63
CA ARG A 234 -10.37 -10.40 12.26
C ARG A 234 -9.12 -9.64 11.77
N ALA A 235 -8.23 -9.21 12.66
CA ALA A 235 -6.84 -8.98 12.24
C ALA A 235 -6.24 -10.34 11.84
N PRO A 236 -5.85 -10.58 10.58
CA PRO A 236 -5.27 -11.87 10.21
C PRO A 236 -3.94 -12.06 10.94
N ILE A 237 -3.81 -13.17 11.66
CA ILE A 237 -2.52 -13.65 12.14
C ILE A 237 -1.66 -13.85 10.90
N THR A 238 -0.79 -12.89 10.62
CA THR A 238 0.05 -12.90 9.42
C THR A 238 1.33 -13.68 9.72
N THR A 239 1.15 -14.95 10.09
CA THR A 239 2.19 -15.97 10.06
C THR A 239 2.61 -16.18 8.62
N LEU A 240 3.51 -15.34 8.14
CA LEU A 240 3.96 -15.32 6.76
C LEU A 240 5.16 -16.26 6.59
N GLY A 241 4.98 -17.34 5.82
CA GLY A 241 6.06 -18.05 5.13
C GLY A 241 6.87 -19.04 5.97
N SER A 242 6.45 -20.31 5.94
CA SER A 242 7.25 -21.45 6.38
C SER A 242 8.26 -21.88 5.30
N HIS A 243 9.55 -21.56 5.47
CA HIS A 243 10.65 -22.30 4.83
C HIS A 243 11.92 -22.34 5.72
N PRO A 244 12.74 -23.40 5.64
CA PRO A 244 13.42 -23.95 6.81
C PRO A 244 14.83 -23.37 7.07
N ALA A 245 15.01 -22.05 6.92
CA ALA A 245 16.33 -21.43 7.11
C ALA A 245 16.33 -20.02 7.73
N GLN A 246 15.17 -19.40 8.01
CA GLN A 246 15.11 -18.13 8.75
C GLN A 246 13.91 -18.08 9.71
N PRO A 247 14.14 -17.85 11.01
CA PRO A 247 13.09 -17.50 11.97
C PRO A 247 12.68 -16.04 11.74
N VAL A 248 11.80 -15.82 10.77
CA VAL A 248 11.19 -14.52 10.48
C VAL A 248 10.56 -13.95 11.76
N ALA A 249 10.66 -12.63 11.96
CA ALA A 249 9.97 -11.90 13.01
C ALA A 249 8.45 -12.16 13.01
N GLN A 250 7.99 -13.12 13.84
CA GLN A 250 6.60 -13.60 13.88
C GLN A 250 5.64 -12.62 14.59
N ALA A 251 5.24 -11.59 13.86
CA ALA A 251 4.38 -10.54 14.39
C ALA A 251 2.88 -10.86 14.29
N ALA A 252 2.39 -11.46 15.37
CA ALA A 252 0.96 -11.53 15.66
C ALA A 252 0.47 -10.18 16.21
N ALA A 253 -0.58 -9.64 15.58
CA ALA A 253 -1.34 -8.48 16.05
C ALA A 253 -2.37 -8.93 17.11
N VAL A 254 -2.30 -8.41 18.33
CA VAL A 254 -3.12 -8.89 19.45
C VAL A 254 -3.87 -7.74 20.13
N SER A 255 -5.20 -7.87 20.26
CA SER A 255 -6.11 -6.78 20.65
C SER A 255 -6.64 -6.83 22.10
N ALA A 256 -6.08 -7.68 22.98
CA ALA A 256 -6.51 -7.78 24.38
C ALA A 256 -5.42 -8.35 25.31
N PRO A 257 -5.35 -7.94 26.60
CA PRO A 257 -4.34 -8.42 27.54
C PRO A 257 -4.31 -9.94 27.78
N GLN A 258 -5.45 -10.62 27.66
CA GLN A 258 -5.51 -12.08 27.75
C GLN A 258 -4.83 -12.74 26.54
N ALA A 259 -5.10 -12.22 25.35
CA ALA A 259 -4.65 -12.80 24.09
C ALA A 259 -3.11 -12.73 23.92
N VAL A 260 -2.45 -11.74 24.56
CA VAL A 260 -0.97 -11.65 24.59
C VAL A 260 -0.37 -12.86 25.30
N SER A 261 -0.96 -13.26 26.44
CA SER A 261 -0.48 -14.42 27.18
C SER A 261 -0.73 -15.75 26.46
N SER A 262 -1.83 -15.87 25.71
CA SER A 262 -2.04 -17.05 24.85
C SER A 262 -1.09 -17.07 23.65
N GLU A 263 -0.74 -15.91 23.08
CA GLU A 263 0.23 -15.85 21.96
C GLU A 263 1.62 -16.26 22.41
N TYR A 264 2.06 -15.76 23.57
CA TYR A 264 3.29 -16.22 24.21
C TYR A 264 3.31 -17.75 24.40
N GLN A 265 2.20 -18.33 24.86
CA GLN A 265 2.08 -19.79 24.99
C GLN A 265 2.12 -20.53 23.65
N ARG A 266 1.50 -20.01 22.58
CA ARG A 266 1.60 -20.59 21.22
C ARG A 266 3.03 -20.58 20.67
N LEU A 267 3.77 -19.51 20.96
CA LEU A 267 5.15 -19.31 20.53
C LEU A 267 6.07 -20.41 21.12
N ILE A 268 5.95 -20.69 22.42
CA ILE A 268 6.76 -21.71 23.11
C ILE A 268 6.22 -23.15 22.97
N ALA A 269 4.93 -23.35 22.69
CA ALA A 269 4.32 -24.68 22.59
C ALA A 269 4.95 -25.54 21.48
N GLY A 270 5.37 -26.77 21.78
CA GLY A 270 6.05 -27.66 20.84
C GLY A 270 7.43 -27.16 20.36
N GLY A 271 7.96 -26.10 20.97
CA GLY A 271 9.32 -25.62 20.71
C GLY A 271 10.33 -26.26 21.67
N TYR A 272 11.54 -26.52 21.18
CA TYR A 272 12.63 -27.15 21.92
C TYR A 272 13.97 -26.50 21.56
N VAL A 273 14.90 -26.47 22.51
CA VAL A 273 16.33 -26.17 22.28
C VAL A 273 17.11 -27.44 22.50
N ALA A 274 17.85 -27.86 21.49
CA ALA A 274 18.78 -28.97 21.54
C ALA A 274 20.22 -28.42 21.60
N ARG A 275 20.97 -28.72 22.67
CA ARG A 275 22.39 -28.36 22.78
C ARG A 275 23.27 -29.58 22.57
N TYR A 276 24.39 -29.39 21.88
CA TYR A 276 25.40 -30.42 21.64
C TYR A 276 26.77 -29.76 21.41
N THR A 277 27.84 -30.55 21.49
CA THR A 277 29.20 -30.09 21.17
C THR A 277 29.60 -30.65 19.80
N SER A 278 30.01 -29.77 18.88
CA SER A 278 30.44 -30.16 17.53
C SER A 278 31.78 -30.93 17.58
N PRO A 279 31.90 -32.07 16.88
CA PRO A 279 33.14 -32.84 16.79
C PRO A 279 34.11 -32.37 15.68
N LEU A 280 33.75 -31.34 14.90
CA LEU A 280 34.46 -30.94 13.68
C LEU A 280 35.53 -29.85 13.91
N ASN A 281 36.46 -29.70 12.97
CA ASN A 281 37.53 -28.70 13.07
C ASN A 281 37.12 -27.30 12.53
N PRO A 282 37.75 -26.21 13.02
CA PRO A 282 37.62 -24.86 12.49
C PRO A 282 37.78 -24.74 10.96
N GLY A 283 36.99 -23.86 10.33
CA GLY A 283 37.04 -23.57 8.89
C GLY A 283 36.26 -24.52 7.97
N VAL A 284 35.65 -25.58 8.51
CA VAL A 284 34.88 -26.56 7.73
C VAL A 284 33.43 -26.09 7.52
N VAL A 285 32.84 -26.39 6.35
CA VAL A 285 31.40 -26.24 6.12
C VAL A 285 30.67 -27.48 6.66
N VAL A 286 29.67 -27.25 7.49
CA VAL A 286 28.95 -28.27 8.26
C VAL A 286 27.48 -28.29 7.84
N ASN A 287 27.03 -29.45 7.38
CA ASN A 287 25.62 -29.78 7.23
C ASN A 287 25.14 -30.45 8.52
N VAL A 288 24.20 -29.82 9.22
CA VAL A 288 23.50 -30.34 10.40
C VAL A 288 22.20 -30.97 9.96
N LEU A 289 22.06 -32.27 10.15
CA LEU A 289 20.83 -33.01 9.92
C LEU A 289 20.21 -33.38 11.26
N ALA A 290 18.94 -33.01 11.47
CA ALA A 290 18.14 -33.41 12.61
C ALA A 290 16.90 -34.20 12.15
N HIS A 291 16.80 -35.43 12.62
CA HIS A 291 15.71 -36.37 12.39
C HIS A 291 14.93 -36.58 13.70
N LEU A 292 13.60 -36.67 13.60
CA LEU A 292 12.72 -36.99 14.72
C LEU A 292 11.92 -38.25 14.37
N ASP A 293 11.99 -39.26 15.22
CA ASP A 293 11.32 -40.53 15.00
C ASP A 293 9.82 -40.36 14.72
N GLY A 294 9.35 -40.94 13.62
CA GLY A 294 7.95 -40.87 13.20
C GLY A 294 7.49 -39.51 12.64
N VAL A 295 8.38 -38.52 12.52
CA VAL A 295 8.07 -37.18 11.96
C VAL A 295 9.02 -36.85 10.81
N GLY A 296 8.49 -36.78 9.60
CA GLY A 296 9.22 -36.29 8.42
C GLY A 296 8.86 -34.84 8.06
N PRO A 297 9.60 -34.18 7.16
CA PRO A 297 10.97 -34.49 6.73
C PRO A 297 12.01 -34.01 7.78
N ASN A 298 13.28 -34.32 7.53
CA ASN A 298 14.39 -33.91 8.41
C ASN A 298 14.67 -32.41 8.28
N VAL A 299 15.10 -31.79 9.38
CA VAL A 299 15.68 -30.44 9.36
C VAL A 299 17.13 -30.55 8.88
N ASN A 300 17.47 -29.81 7.82
CA ASN A 300 18.81 -29.75 7.23
C ASN A 300 19.26 -28.29 7.21
N LEU A 301 20.36 -27.99 7.89
CA LEU A 301 20.90 -26.64 8.09
C LEU A 301 22.38 -26.63 7.75
N THR A 302 22.93 -25.48 7.33
CA THR A 302 24.35 -25.36 7.01
C THR A 302 24.99 -24.18 7.73
N TYR A 303 26.19 -24.38 8.28
CA TYR A 303 27.04 -23.31 8.81
C TYR A 303 28.53 -23.56 8.52
N THR A 304 29.35 -22.54 8.67
CA THR A 304 30.82 -22.67 8.59
C THR A 304 31.39 -22.55 10.00
N VAL A 305 32.27 -23.47 10.40
CA VAL A 305 32.95 -23.37 11.70
C VAL A 305 33.86 -22.14 11.70
N PRO A 306 33.72 -21.20 12.65
CA PRO A 306 34.60 -20.02 12.71
C PRO A 306 36.06 -20.45 12.86
N ALA A 307 36.96 -19.79 12.14
CA ALA A 307 38.40 -20.01 12.29
C ALA A 307 38.85 -19.67 13.72
N SER A 308 39.74 -20.47 14.30
CA SER A 308 40.35 -20.15 15.59
C SER A 308 41.02 -18.78 15.54
N PRO A 309 40.83 -17.90 16.55
CA PRO A 309 41.57 -16.66 16.61
C PRO A 309 43.07 -16.99 16.67
N VAL A 310 43.84 -16.46 15.72
CA VAL A 310 45.28 -16.69 15.66
C VAL A 310 45.94 -15.92 16.80
N THR A 311 46.37 -16.62 17.84
CA THR A 311 47.13 -16.03 18.94
C THR A 311 48.48 -15.56 18.40
N SER A 312 48.62 -14.26 18.12
CA SER A 312 49.91 -13.66 17.79
C SER A 312 50.77 -13.59 19.05
N THR A 313 51.55 -14.64 19.30
CA THR A 313 52.53 -14.70 20.39
C THR A 313 53.54 -13.54 20.26
N PRO A 314 53.79 -12.74 21.32
CA PRO A 314 54.85 -11.73 21.29
C PRO A 314 56.23 -12.42 21.26
N GLY A 315 56.89 -12.39 20.10
CA GLY A 315 58.29 -12.80 19.93
C GLY A 315 59.24 -11.68 20.32
N SER A 316 60.30 -12.02 21.05
CA SER A 316 61.23 -11.08 21.70
C SER A 316 62.13 -10.29 20.74
N SER A 317 62.35 -9.00 21.06
CA SER A 317 63.62 -8.33 20.75
C SER A 317 64.03 -7.33 21.85
N SER A 318 65.27 -7.52 22.29
CA SER A 318 66.17 -6.73 23.16
C SER A 318 65.89 -5.27 23.55
N LEU A 319 66.22 -4.99 24.82
CA LEU A 319 66.74 -3.77 25.44
C LEU A 319 67.11 -2.57 24.52
N SER A 320 66.61 -1.37 24.86
CA SER A 320 67.36 -0.32 25.60
C SER A 320 66.81 1.10 25.33
N GLY A 321 67.15 2.07 26.19
CA GLY A 321 67.03 3.51 25.89
C GLY A 321 65.76 4.21 26.36
N GLY A 322 65.81 4.85 27.52
CA GLY A 322 64.74 5.68 28.06
C GLY A 322 64.59 7.06 27.39
N GLY A 323 63.63 7.86 27.90
CA GLY A 323 63.58 9.30 27.63
C GLY A 323 62.19 9.89 27.40
N SER A 324 61.63 10.49 28.45
CA SER A 324 60.89 11.77 28.47
C SER A 324 60.27 12.36 27.17
N GLY A 325 58.99 12.76 27.23
CA GLY A 325 58.43 13.73 26.28
C GLY A 325 56.94 14.01 26.47
N SER A 326 56.59 15.23 26.88
CA SER A 326 55.22 15.72 27.09
C SER A 326 54.65 16.45 25.85
N SER A 327 53.45 17.05 26.00
CA SER A 327 52.65 17.86 25.04
C SER A 327 51.72 17.05 24.11
N SER A 328 50.39 17.18 24.12
CA SER A 328 49.47 18.34 24.04
C SER A 328 49.38 18.96 22.65
N GLY A 329 48.24 18.82 21.96
CA GLY A 329 48.02 19.43 20.64
C GLY A 329 46.61 19.20 20.10
N SER A 330 45.83 20.27 20.01
CA SER A 330 44.47 20.33 19.47
C SER A 330 44.42 20.66 17.96
N GLY A 331 43.30 20.34 17.30
CA GLY A 331 42.91 20.92 16.00
C GLY A 331 42.65 19.86 14.92
N SER A 332 41.42 19.62 14.44
CA SER A 332 40.56 20.48 13.59
C SER A 332 41.12 20.69 12.18
N GLY A 333 40.46 20.11 11.17
CA GLY A 333 40.84 20.31 9.76
C GLY A 333 39.90 19.62 8.77
N SER A 334 38.97 20.37 8.20
CA SER A 334 38.16 20.00 7.04
C SER A 334 38.99 19.95 5.74
N GLY A 335 38.61 19.12 4.76
CA GLY A 335 39.25 19.17 3.43
C GLY A 335 38.57 18.32 2.35
N SER A 336 37.85 18.97 1.44
CA SER A 336 37.37 18.42 0.17
C SER A 336 38.51 18.28 -0.86
N GLY A 337 38.42 17.33 -1.81
CA GLY A 337 39.37 17.27 -2.92
C GLY A 337 38.96 16.35 -4.07
N SER A 338 38.55 16.95 -5.20
CA SER A 338 38.39 16.29 -6.50
C SER A 338 39.72 16.21 -7.25
N GLY A 339 39.91 15.20 -8.12
CA GLY A 339 41.05 15.17 -9.04
C GLY A 339 40.89 14.16 -10.17
N ALA A 340 41.09 14.61 -11.41
CA ALA A 340 41.24 13.77 -12.60
C ALA A 340 42.65 13.99 -13.17
N GLY A 341 43.25 12.99 -13.84
CA GLY A 341 44.61 13.11 -14.36
C GLY A 341 45.06 11.93 -15.22
N SER A 342 45.17 12.19 -16.52
CA SER A 342 45.75 11.37 -17.59
C SER A 342 47.15 10.79 -17.35
N GLY A 343 47.47 9.69 -18.04
CA GLY A 343 48.86 9.26 -18.32
C GLY A 343 48.94 8.51 -19.66
N ALA A 344 49.92 8.85 -20.50
CA ALA A 344 50.16 8.24 -21.81
C ALA A 344 51.42 7.34 -21.79
N GLY A 345 51.57 6.45 -22.77
CA GLY A 345 52.76 5.59 -22.94
C GLY A 345 52.82 4.98 -24.34
N SER A 346 54.03 4.93 -24.94
CA SER A 346 54.26 4.76 -26.39
C SER A 346 55.27 3.66 -26.74
N GLY A 347 55.16 3.09 -27.95
CA GLY A 347 56.21 2.32 -28.65
C GLY A 347 55.71 1.00 -29.28
N SER A 348 56.35 0.38 -30.28
CA SER A 348 57.40 0.82 -31.25
C SER A 348 57.75 -0.35 -32.22
N GLY A 349 57.96 -0.11 -33.53
CA GLY A 349 58.43 -1.10 -34.54
C GLY A 349 57.37 -2.13 -35.02
N GLY A 350 57.32 -2.67 -36.25
CA GLY A 350 58.30 -2.79 -37.37
C GLY A 350 58.89 -4.23 -37.42
N SER A 351 59.05 -4.97 -38.54
CA SER A 351 58.68 -4.80 -39.96
C SER A 351 58.83 -6.16 -40.74
N ALA A 352 58.04 -6.35 -41.82
CA ALA A 352 58.25 -7.15 -43.06
C ALA A 352 58.71 -8.66 -43.13
N GLY A 353 58.14 -9.38 -44.13
CA GLY A 353 58.60 -10.66 -44.74
C GLY A 353 57.86 -11.93 -44.27
N GLY A 354 57.57 -12.98 -45.07
CA GLY A 354 57.68 -13.25 -46.53
C GLY A 354 57.61 -14.78 -46.85
N GLY A 355 57.04 -15.21 -48.00
CA GLY A 355 57.04 -16.62 -48.51
C GLY A 355 55.84 -17.50 -48.12
N SER A 356 54.99 -17.98 -49.05
CA SER A 356 55.03 -19.26 -49.82
C SER A 356 54.78 -20.53 -48.95
N SER A 357 53.87 -21.47 -49.26
CA SER A 357 53.63 -22.18 -50.54
C SER A 357 52.40 -23.14 -50.47
N GLY A 358 51.86 -23.53 -51.65
CA GLY A 358 51.24 -24.85 -51.98
C GLY A 358 49.97 -25.35 -51.24
N SER A 359 49.02 -26.09 -51.84
CA SER A 359 48.86 -26.61 -53.23
C SER A 359 47.35 -26.78 -53.58
N GLY A 360 47.06 -27.20 -54.83
CA GLY A 360 45.72 -27.34 -55.45
C GLY A 360 44.70 -28.23 -54.73
N SER A 361 43.45 -28.36 -55.20
CA SER A 361 42.88 -28.41 -56.57
C SER A 361 41.33 -28.37 -56.43
N SER A 362 40.44 -28.32 -57.43
CA SER A 362 40.49 -28.15 -58.89
C SER A 362 39.15 -27.55 -59.36
N HIS A 363 39.22 -26.66 -60.35
CA HIS A 363 38.12 -26.20 -61.22
C HIS A 363 37.83 -27.29 -62.31
N PRO A 364 36.95 -27.15 -63.36
CA PRO A 364 36.08 -26.03 -63.81
C PRO A 364 34.65 -26.56 -64.28
N PRO A 365 33.94 -26.06 -65.35
CA PRO A 365 33.08 -24.85 -65.28
C PRO A 365 31.71 -24.99 -66.05
N PRO A 366 31.13 -24.02 -66.84
CA PRO A 366 29.66 -23.75 -66.83
C PRO A 366 29.04 -23.78 -68.26
N LEU A 367 27.93 -23.05 -68.55
CA LEU A 367 27.83 -22.12 -69.71
C LEU A 367 26.50 -21.31 -69.85
N ARG A 368 26.42 -20.54 -70.96
CA ARG A 368 25.62 -19.34 -71.29
C ARG A 368 25.60 -19.18 -72.85
N ILE A 369 24.74 -18.46 -73.58
CA ILE A 369 23.64 -17.51 -73.24
C ILE A 369 22.31 -17.90 -74.00
N PRO A 370 21.70 -17.23 -75.04
CA PRO A 370 20.42 -17.63 -75.68
C PRO A 370 20.58 -17.74 -77.25
N PRO A 371 19.65 -17.31 -78.16
CA PRO A 371 18.18 -17.18 -78.20
C PRO A 371 17.52 -17.91 -79.41
N ASP A 372 16.21 -17.67 -79.65
CA ASP A 372 15.41 -17.72 -80.89
C ASP A 372 15.74 -18.72 -82.05
N ALA A 373 14.73 -19.49 -82.48
CA ALA A 373 14.04 -19.30 -83.79
C ALA A 373 13.22 -20.54 -84.27
N LEU A 374 12.15 -20.27 -85.04
CA LEU A 374 11.50 -21.12 -86.07
C LEU A 374 10.93 -22.49 -85.62
N ALA A 375 9.59 -22.62 -85.56
CA ALA A 375 8.75 -23.16 -86.64
C ALA A 375 9.09 -24.62 -87.02
N THR A 376 8.22 -25.61 -86.71
CA THR A 376 7.10 -25.97 -87.61
C THR A 376 5.88 -26.63 -86.92
N SER A 377 4.68 -26.29 -87.41
CA SER A 377 3.41 -27.04 -87.28
C SER A 377 3.42 -28.29 -88.22
N PRO A 378 2.41 -29.19 -88.36
CA PRO A 378 0.96 -28.96 -88.14
C PRO A 378 0.01 -30.15 -87.74
N ARG A 379 -1.27 -29.78 -87.46
CA ARG A 379 -2.52 -30.61 -87.52
C ARG A 379 -2.61 -31.77 -86.50
N LEU A 380 -3.78 -32.11 -85.92
CA LEU A 380 -5.13 -32.18 -86.50
C LEU A 380 -6.25 -31.57 -85.62
N SER A 381 -7.43 -31.47 -86.23
CA SER A 381 -8.67 -30.82 -85.78
C SER A 381 -9.58 -31.64 -84.86
N SER A 382 -10.25 -30.99 -83.91
CA SER A 382 -11.66 -31.28 -83.56
C SER A 382 -12.33 -30.15 -82.75
N THR A 383 -13.34 -29.53 -83.39
CA THR A 383 -14.62 -28.95 -82.87
C THR A 383 -14.74 -28.18 -81.54
N PRO A 384 -15.67 -27.20 -81.44
CA PRO A 384 -15.63 -26.14 -80.43
C PRO A 384 -16.26 -26.53 -79.09
N PHE A 385 -15.65 -26.05 -78.00
CA PHE A 385 -16.31 -25.97 -76.68
C PHE A 385 -16.83 -24.56 -76.41
N SER A 386 -18.03 -24.49 -75.83
CA SER A 386 -18.76 -23.25 -75.58
C SER A 386 -17.96 -22.22 -74.79
N THR A 387 -17.92 -20.99 -75.31
CA THR A 387 -17.56 -19.81 -74.53
C THR A 387 -18.62 -19.54 -73.47
N VAL A 388 -18.33 -19.87 -72.21
CA VAL A 388 -19.14 -19.41 -71.07
C VAL A 388 -18.85 -17.92 -70.85
N PRO A 389 -19.83 -17.00 -71.00
CA PRO A 389 -19.64 -15.60 -70.65
C PRO A 389 -19.67 -15.45 -69.13
N VAL A 390 -18.51 -15.55 -68.48
CA VAL A 390 -18.34 -15.09 -67.10
C VAL A 390 -18.49 -13.57 -67.06
N SER A 391 -19.73 -13.14 -66.81
CA SER A 391 -20.04 -11.74 -66.54
C SER A 391 -19.32 -11.32 -65.26
N PRO A 392 -18.56 -10.21 -65.24
CA PRO A 392 -18.06 -9.65 -64.01
C PRO A 392 -19.25 -9.03 -63.26
N THR A 393 -19.88 -9.82 -62.39
CA THR A 393 -20.81 -9.30 -61.38
C THR A 393 -19.99 -8.54 -60.33
N ALA A 394 -19.52 -7.36 -60.72
CA ALA A 394 -19.19 -6.30 -59.78
C ALA A 394 -20.51 -5.91 -59.11
N THR A 395 -20.82 -6.57 -57.99
CA THR A 395 -21.74 -5.99 -57.03
C THR A 395 -21.18 -4.60 -56.71
N PRO A 396 -21.96 -3.51 -56.89
CA PRO A 396 -21.52 -2.23 -56.35
C PRO A 396 -21.27 -2.43 -54.85
N PRO A 397 -20.32 -1.71 -54.24
CA PRO A 397 -20.27 -1.66 -52.78
C PRO A 397 -21.69 -1.29 -52.33
N THR A 398 -22.24 -2.06 -51.39
CA THR A 398 -23.52 -1.72 -50.79
C THR A 398 -23.33 -0.40 -50.07
N ALA A 399 -23.59 0.69 -50.81
CA ALA A 399 -23.63 2.04 -50.27
C ALA A 399 -24.49 1.94 -49.03
N SER A 400 -23.87 2.17 -47.88
CA SER A 400 -24.54 1.92 -46.63
C SER A 400 -25.76 2.85 -46.60
N PHE A 401 -26.80 2.50 -45.85
CA PHE A 401 -27.98 3.36 -45.75
C PHE A 401 -27.61 4.83 -45.41
N TRP A 402 -26.50 5.02 -44.70
CA TRP A 402 -25.87 6.29 -44.34
C TRP A 402 -25.26 7.11 -45.49
N ASP A 403 -24.86 6.47 -46.60
CA ASP A 403 -24.30 7.12 -47.79
C ASP A 403 -25.38 7.67 -48.74
N SER A 404 -26.66 7.40 -48.44
CA SER A 404 -27.77 7.88 -49.26
C SER A 404 -28.04 9.39 -49.04
N THR A 405 -28.27 10.13 -50.13
CA THR A 405 -28.62 11.56 -50.10
C THR A 405 -29.76 11.90 -49.11
N PRO A 406 -30.87 11.13 -49.00
CA PRO A 406 -31.89 11.40 -47.99
C PRO A 406 -31.42 11.15 -46.54
N ALA A 407 -30.51 10.21 -46.28
CA ALA A 407 -29.93 10.03 -44.94
C ALA A 407 -29.05 11.22 -44.54
N ILE A 408 -28.27 11.76 -45.47
CA ILE A 408 -27.45 12.98 -45.26
C ILE A 408 -28.33 14.20 -44.99
N LEU A 409 -29.42 14.39 -45.74
CA LEU A 409 -30.39 15.48 -45.51
C LEU A 409 -31.13 15.32 -44.18
N GLY A 410 -31.59 14.12 -43.84
CA GLY A 410 -32.23 13.82 -42.56
C GLY A 410 -31.29 14.05 -41.37
N ALA A 411 -30.01 13.66 -41.52
CA ALA A 411 -28.96 13.95 -40.56
C ALA A 411 -28.73 15.46 -40.37
N GLY A 412 -28.66 16.22 -41.46
CA GLY A 412 -28.53 17.68 -41.42
C GLY A 412 -29.69 18.38 -40.69
N ILE A 413 -30.93 17.97 -40.94
CA ILE A 413 -32.12 18.53 -40.29
C ILE A 413 -32.15 18.19 -38.78
N LEU A 414 -31.84 16.94 -38.40
CA LEU A 414 -31.72 16.55 -36.99
C LEU A 414 -30.59 17.31 -36.27
N GLY A 415 -29.45 17.47 -36.94
CA GLY A 415 -28.32 18.24 -36.43
C GLY A 415 -28.67 19.72 -36.20
N GLY A 416 -29.29 20.36 -37.19
CA GLY A 416 -29.77 21.75 -37.09
C GLY A 416 -30.82 21.93 -35.99
N GLY A 417 -31.77 21.01 -35.86
CA GLY A 417 -32.77 21.02 -34.81
C GLY A 417 -32.18 20.88 -33.40
N LEU A 418 -31.22 19.98 -33.20
CA LEU A 418 -30.48 19.85 -31.95
C LEU A 418 -29.64 21.09 -31.62
N LEU A 419 -29.02 21.73 -32.63
CA LEU A 419 -28.25 22.96 -32.45
C LEU A 419 -29.17 24.13 -32.04
N ALA A 420 -30.31 24.29 -32.71
CA ALA A 420 -31.31 25.31 -32.37
C ALA A 420 -31.87 25.11 -30.96
N LEU A 421 -32.16 23.85 -30.57
CA LEU A 421 -32.57 23.50 -29.21
C LEU A 421 -31.48 23.79 -28.17
N ALA A 422 -30.22 23.53 -28.49
CA ALA A 422 -29.07 23.84 -27.63
C ALA A 422 -28.93 25.34 -27.38
N ILE A 423 -29.01 26.14 -28.45
CA ILE A 423 -28.97 27.60 -28.37
C ILE A 423 -30.16 28.12 -27.56
N TRP A 424 -31.37 27.61 -27.81
CA TRP A 424 -32.56 27.99 -27.04
C TRP A 424 -32.39 27.67 -25.53
N LEU A 425 -31.93 26.46 -25.18
CA LEU A 425 -31.66 26.08 -23.79
C LEU A 425 -30.56 26.92 -23.12
N ALA A 426 -29.55 27.35 -23.87
CA ALA A 426 -28.47 28.21 -23.37
C ALA A 426 -28.92 29.66 -23.10
N PHE A 427 -29.85 30.20 -23.92
CA PHE A 427 -30.29 31.59 -23.84
C PHE A 427 -31.63 31.81 -23.10
N ALA A 428 -32.48 30.79 -22.96
CA ALA A 428 -33.79 30.89 -22.29
C ALA A 428 -33.74 31.30 -20.80
N GLY A 429 -32.57 31.25 -20.16
CA GLY A 429 -32.38 31.65 -18.76
C GLY A 429 -32.21 33.15 -18.47
N LYS A 430 -32.24 34.04 -19.49
CA LYS A 430 -31.90 35.47 -19.32
C LYS A 430 -33.07 36.44 -19.04
N ARG A 431 -34.30 35.94 -18.85
CA ARG A 431 -35.49 36.78 -18.57
C ARG A 431 -36.15 36.45 -17.24
N ASP A 432 -35.56 36.90 -16.14
CA ASP A 432 -36.35 37.19 -14.93
C ASP A 432 -35.79 38.32 -14.07
N LYS A 433 -35.79 39.54 -14.63
CA LYS A 433 -35.46 40.77 -13.90
C LYS A 433 -36.49 41.13 -12.80
N ARG A 434 -37.61 40.41 -12.70
CA ARG A 434 -38.69 40.66 -11.72
C ARG A 434 -38.43 40.05 -10.34
N ALA A 435 -37.50 39.12 -10.20
CA ALA A 435 -37.12 38.55 -8.90
C ALA A 435 -36.45 39.56 -7.95
N VAL A 436 -35.90 40.66 -8.47
CA VAL A 436 -35.25 41.70 -7.65
C VAL A 436 -36.27 42.53 -6.85
N GLN A 437 -37.48 42.75 -7.38
CA GLN A 437 -38.54 43.50 -6.68
C GLN A 437 -39.15 42.73 -5.49
N ARG A 438 -39.01 41.39 -5.42
CA ARG A 438 -39.49 40.58 -4.28
C ARG A 438 -38.53 40.54 -3.07
N ARG A 439 -37.36 41.19 -3.15
CA ARG A 439 -36.44 41.33 -2.00
C ARG A 439 -36.84 42.44 -1.02
N VAL A 440 -37.86 43.22 -1.35
CA VAL A 440 -38.44 44.24 -0.45
C VAL A 440 -39.50 43.62 0.47
N SER A 441 -40.22 42.58 0.02
CA SER A 441 -41.25 41.88 0.82
C SER A 441 -40.68 40.87 1.83
N SER A 442 -39.37 40.61 1.85
CA SER A 442 -38.73 39.72 2.82
C SER A 442 -38.31 40.40 4.13
N PHE A 443 -38.61 41.70 4.30
CA PHE A 443 -38.40 42.44 5.56
C PHE A 443 -39.62 42.42 6.50
N ILE A 444 -40.61 41.55 6.22
CA ILE A 444 -41.73 41.27 7.14
C ILE A 444 -41.52 39.86 7.71
N PRO A 445 -41.01 39.70 8.94
CA PRO A 445 -40.94 38.40 9.59
C PRO A 445 -42.35 37.98 10.04
N GLY A 446 -42.84 36.82 9.60
CA GLY A 446 -44.10 36.27 10.15
C GLY A 446 -45.04 35.50 9.20
N SER A 447 -44.64 35.08 8.00
CA SER A 447 -45.53 34.25 7.17
C SER A 447 -44.85 33.05 6.49
N ALA A 448 -45.34 31.86 6.86
CA ALA A 448 -45.17 30.57 6.21
C ALA A 448 -43.82 29.84 6.33
N GLU A 449 -43.47 29.42 7.56
CA GLU A 449 -42.62 28.24 7.77
C GLU A 449 -43.40 27.18 8.57
N VAL A 450 -44.05 26.25 7.85
CA VAL A 450 -44.67 25.06 8.46
C VAL A 450 -43.59 23.98 8.59
N VAL A 451 -42.96 23.94 9.77
CA VAL A 451 -41.97 22.90 10.09
C VAL A 451 -42.68 21.58 10.40
N ARG A 452 -42.39 20.55 9.60
CA ARG A 452 -42.60 19.14 9.96
C ARG A 452 -41.43 18.32 9.43
N ASP A 453 -40.82 17.50 10.29
CA ASP A 453 -39.65 16.64 10.02
C ASP A 453 -38.38 17.33 9.48
N GLY A 454 -37.99 18.47 10.05
CA GLY A 454 -36.60 18.94 10.08
C GLY A 454 -35.93 19.20 8.72
N ARG A 455 -36.71 19.46 7.68
CA ARG A 455 -36.23 19.78 6.33
C ARG A 455 -36.80 21.12 5.86
N THR A 456 -35.95 22.14 5.84
CA THR A 456 -36.28 23.45 5.28
C THR A 456 -36.46 23.34 3.77
N TYR A 457 -37.70 23.21 3.32
CA TYR A 457 -38.03 23.29 1.90
C TYR A 457 -38.20 24.76 1.51
N THR A 458 -37.27 25.31 0.74
CA THR A 458 -37.41 26.62 0.08
C THR A 458 -38.40 26.54 -1.10
N LEU A 459 -39.66 26.21 -0.76
CA LEU A 459 -40.80 26.10 -1.66
C LEU A 459 -41.30 27.49 -2.05
N LEU A 460 -40.72 28.13 -3.08
CA LEU A 460 -41.41 29.19 -3.86
C LEU A 460 -40.79 29.59 -5.21
N THR A 461 -39.72 28.93 -5.69
CA THR A 461 -38.98 29.37 -6.91
C THR A 461 -38.67 28.28 -7.96
N GLY A 462 -39.41 27.17 -7.95
CA GLY A 462 -39.14 26.01 -8.82
C GLY A 462 -39.82 26.01 -10.19
N SER A 463 -39.03 26.13 -11.26
CA SER A 463 -39.51 25.92 -12.65
C SER A 463 -40.10 24.51 -12.86
N GLY A 464 -40.94 24.30 -13.88
CA GLY A 464 -41.59 22.99 -14.13
C GLY A 464 -40.60 21.82 -14.27
N LEU A 465 -39.41 22.09 -14.82
CA LEU A 465 -38.29 21.15 -14.92
C LEU A 465 -37.77 20.70 -13.54
N GLU A 466 -37.77 21.58 -12.54
CA GLU A 466 -37.32 21.26 -11.19
C GLU A 466 -38.28 20.31 -10.48
N ARG A 467 -39.59 20.55 -10.62
CA ARG A 467 -40.63 19.63 -10.12
C ARG A 467 -40.59 18.24 -10.79
N PHE A 468 -40.16 18.18 -12.05
CA PHE A 468 -39.93 16.91 -12.75
C PHE A 468 -38.66 16.19 -12.25
N LEU A 469 -37.54 16.92 -12.13
CA LEU A 469 -36.27 16.37 -11.69
C LEU A 469 -36.29 15.93 -10.22
N ALA A 470 -36.97 16.69 -9.34
CA ALA A 470 -37.12 16.37 -7.93
C ALA A 470 -37.82 15.03 -7.65
N ARG A 471 -38.69 14.55 -8.56
CA ARG A 471 -39.28 13.20 -8.46
C ARG A 471 -38.27 12.07 -8.67
N ARG A 472 -37.08 12.36 -9.19
CA ARG A 472 -36.09 11.35 -9.58
C ARG A 472 -35.08 11.15 -8.45
N ARG A 473 -34.93 9.90 -7.97
CA ARG A 473 -34.12 9.51 -6.79
C ARG A 473 -32.68 10.06 -6.72
N TRP A 474 -32.06 10.44 -7.84
CA TRP A 474 -30.69 10.99 -7.88
C TRP A 474 -30.62 12.52 -7.71
N TRP A 475 -31.74 13.24 -7.83
CA TRP A 475 -31.76 14.71 -7.83
C TRP A 475 -31.37 15.35 -6.50
N PRO A 476 -31.87 14.89 -5.32
CA PRO A 476 -31.47 15.48 -4.03
C PRO A 476 -29.96 15.38 -3.81
N VAL A 477 -29.40 14.19 -4.05
CA VAL A 477 -27.95 13.94 -3.97
C VAL A 477 -27.18 14.80 -4.97
N PHE A 478 -27.71 15.07 -6.15
CA PHE A 478 -27.06 15.95 -7.12
C PHE A 478 -27.07 17.42 -6.66
N ALA A 479 -28.21 17.94 -6.20
CA ALA A 479 -28.33 19.30 -5.70
C ALA A 479 -27.38 19.54 -4.50
N GLU A 480 -27.34 18.62 -3.54
CA GLU A 480 -26.42 18.63 -2.40
C GLU A 480 -24.95 18.67 -2.86
N ASN A 481 -24.55 17.83 -3.83
CA ASN A 481 -23.18 17.85 -4.34
C ASN A 481 -22.85 19.14 -5.12
N VAL A 482 -23.83 19.82 -5.74
CA VAL A 482 -23.62 21.13 -6.41
C VAL A 482 -23.41 22.24 -5.36
N GLU A 483 -24.18 22.20 -4.26
CA GLU A 483 -24.03 23.10 -3.11
C GLU A 483 -22.66 22.92 -2.43
N VAL A 484 -22.29 21.68 -2.07
CA VAL A 484 -20.99 21.35 -1.46
C VAL A 484 -19.81 21.65 -2.39
N ALA A 485 -19.98 21.51 -3.71
CA ALA A 485 -18.97 21.92 -4.69
C ALA A 485 -18.83 23.45 -4.83
N ARG A 486 -19.62 24.26 -4.09
CA ARG A 486 -19.64 25.73 -4.10
C ARG A 486 -19.79 26.33 -5.51
N ILE A 487 -20.54 25.65 -6.38
CA ILE A 487 -20.79 26.14 -7.74
C ILE A 487 -21.80 27.28 -7.66
N ARG A 488 -21.37 28.51 -7.98
CA ARG A 488 -22.13 29.78 -7.90
C ARG A 488 -23.38 29.86 -8.82
N ARG A 489 -23.90 28.75 -9.33
CA ARG A 489 -25.05 28.66 -10.25
C ARG A 489 -26.01 27.57 -9.76
N GLY A 490 -27.31 27.84 -9.84
CA GLY A 490 -28.33 26.88 -9.39
C GLY A 490 -28.24 25.52 -10.11
N PRO A 491 -28.57 24.40 -9.43
CA PRO A 491 -28.45 23.05 -10.01
C PRO A 491 -29.21 22.89 -11.34
N VAL A 492 -30.39 23.51 -11.45
CA VAL A 492 -31.22 23.48 -12.67
C VAL A 492 -30.53 24.18 -13.85
N ASP A 493 -29.89 25.32 -13.63
CA ASP A 493 -29.21 26.07 -14.70
C ASP A 493 -27.89 25.41 -15.11
N LEU A 494 -27.23 24.72 -14.18
CA LEU A 494 -26.07 23.88 -14.48
C LEU A 494 -26.47 22.74 -15.45
N VAL A 495 -27.58 22.04 -15.17
CA VAL A 495 -28.12 20.99 -16.04
C VAL A 495 -28.53 21.52 -17.41
N LYS A 496 -29.24 22.66 -17.50
CA LYS A 496 -29.63 23.27 -18.79
C LYS A 496 -28.41 23.55 -19.67
N ARG A 497 -27.36 24.17 -19.11
CA ARG A 497 -26.13 24.49 -19.87
C ARG A 497 -25.33 23.25 -20.24
N TRP A 498 -25.27 22.25 -19.36
CA TRP A 498 -24.62 20.97 -19.68
C TRP A 498 -25.37 20.21 -20.78
N ALA A 499 -26.70 20.25 -20.80
CA ALA A 499 -27.52 19.67 -21.87
C ALA A 499 -27.36 20.43 -23.21
N ALA A 500 -27.29 21.76 -23.18
CA ALA A 500 -26.96 22.56 -24.37
C ALA A 500 -25.56 22.21 -24.91
N GLY A 501 -24.55 22.10 -24.04
CA GLY A 501 -23.21 21.64 -24.43
C GLY A 501 -23.23 20.21 -25.01
N ALA A 502 -24.01 19.30 -24.43
CA ALA A 502 -24.18 17.93 -24.93
C ALA A 502 -24.68 17.92 -26.37
N ALA A 503 -25.71 18.73 -26.65
CA ALA A 503 -26.32 18.82 -27.97
C ALA A 503 -25.35 19.43 -29.00
N VAL A 504 -24.60 20.49 -28.66
CA VAL A 504 -23.56 21.04 -29.56
C VAL A 504 -22.47 20.00 -29.87
N VAL A 505 -21.98 19.27 -28.86
CA VAL A 505 -20.96 18.23 -29.07
C VAL A 505 -21.51 17.04 -29.86
N ALA A 506 -22.77 16.64 -29.64
CA ALA A 506 -23.42 15.59 -30.42
C ALA A 506 -23.60 15.98 -31.89
N VAL A 507 -24.02 17.21 -32.18
CA VAL A 507 -24.13 17.75 -33.55
C VAL A 507 -22.75 17.83 -34.22
N PHE A 508 -21.73 18.29 -33.50
CA PHE A 508 -20.36 18.34 -34.02
C PHE A 508 -19.79 16.94 -34.31
N ALA A 509 -19.99 15.98 -33.41
CA ALA A 509 -19.58 14.58 -33.63
C ALA A 509 -20.33 13.95 -34.82
N MET A 510 -21.61 14.27 -34.99
CA MET A 510 -22.43 13.81 -36.11
C MET A 510 -21.96 14.39 -37.46
N LEU A 511 -21.51 15.65 -37.48
CA LEU A 511 -20.98 16.32 -38.67
C LEU A 511 -19.56 15.84 -39.05
N LEU A 512 -18.70 15.50 -38.08
CA LEU A 512 -17.33 15.06 -38.35
C LEU A 512 -17.19 13.55 -38.63
N LEU A 513 -18.05 12.72 -38.02
CA LEU A 513 -17.92 11.24 -38.10
C LEU A 513 -19.06 10.57 -38.89
N SER A 514 -19.99 11.35 -39.46
CA SER A 514 -21.15 10.88 -40.25
C SER A 514 -21.99 9.76 -39.60
N SER A 515 -21.94 9.66 -38.26
CA SER A 515 -22.49 8.52 -37.52
C SER A 515 -23.43 8.96 -36.41
N VAL A 516 -24.72 8.71 -36.63
CA VAL A 516 -25.79 8.94 -35.63
C VAL A 516 -25.58 8.09 -34.36
N LEU A 517 -24.95 6.92 -34.50
CA LEU A 517 -24.64 6.01 -33.39
C LEU A 517 -23.68 6.67 -32.38
N ILE A 518 -22.69 7.42 -32.86
CA ILE A 518 -21.74 8.17 -32.03
C ILE A 518 -22.44 9.38 -31.38
N ALA A 519 -23.30 10.08 -32.11
CA ALA A 519 -24.08 11.20 -31.57
C ALA A 519 -25.00 10.76 -30.41
N LEU A 520 -25.69 9.62 -30.56
CA LEU A 520 -26.51 9.02 -29.50
C LEU A 520 -25.66 8.57 -28.29
N LEU A 521 -24.49 7.99 -28.52
CA LEU A 521 -23.57 7.58 -27.45
C LEU A 521 -23.07 8.79 -26.66
N VAL A 522 -22.65 9.87 -27.33
CA VAL A 522 -22.28 11.15 -26.70
C VAL A 522 -23.43 11.65 -25.82
N LEU A 523 -24.66 11.71 -26.37
CA LEU A 523 -25.83 12.25 -25.68
C LEU A 523 -26.23 11.40 -24.45
N GLY A 524 -26.00 10.08 -24.49
CA GLY A 524 -26.19 9.16 -23.35
C GLY A 524 -25.09 9.22 -22.29
N VAL A 525 -23.82 9.39 -22.67
CA VAL A 525 -22.67 9.41 -21.74
C VAL A 525 -22.46 10.77 -21.08
N TRP A 526 -22.73 11.87 -21.78
CA TRP A 526 -22.48 13.25 -21.31
C TRP A 526 -23.11 13.60 -19.94
N PRO A 527 -24.36 13.21 -19.61
CA PRO A 527 -24.93 13.44 -18.28
C PRO A 527 -24.19 12.70 -17.16
N SER A 528 -23.54 11.58 -17.47
CA SER A 528 -22.73 10.82 -16.51
C SER A 528 -21.40 11.51 -16.24
N VAL A 529 -20.77 12.11 -17.26
CA VAL A 529 -19.55 12.94 -17.11
C VAL A 529 -19.81 14.10 -16.16
N MET A 530 -20.91 14.85 -16.36
CA MET A 530 -21.32 15.94 -15.46
C MET A 530 -21.42 15.49 -14.00
N ARG A 531 -22.12 14.36 -13.75
CA ARG A 531 -22.32 13.82 -12.39
C ARG A 531 -21.00 13.40 -11.75
N VAL A 532 -20.09 12.77 -12.49
CA VAL A 532 -18.78 12.37 -11.97
C VAL A 532 -17.91 13.59 -11.66
N ALA A 533 -17.91 14.61 -12.52
CA ALA A 533 -17.17 15.85 -12.30
C ALA A 533 -17.63 16.58 -11.04
N ILE A 534 -18.95 16.74 -10.85
CA ILE A 534 -19.51 17.42 -9.67
C ILE A 534 -19.28 16.61 -8.39
N ARG A 535 -19.43 15.26 -8.43
CA ARG A 535 -19.08 14.40 -7.28
C ARG A 535 -17.61 14.50 -6.90
N ARG A 536 -16.69 14.59 -7.87
CA ARG A 536 -15.25 14.82 -7.61
C ARG A 536 -14.99 16.19 -7.00
N ALA A 537 -15.67 17.24 -7.48
CA ALA A 537 -15.56 18.59 -6.92
C ALA A 537 -16.07 18.66 -5.47
N ALA A 538 -17.25 18.09 -5.19
CA ALA A 538 -17.80 17.99 -3.83
C ALA A 538 -16.87 17.18 -2.91
N ARG A 539 -16.40 16.01 -3.36
CA ARG A 539 -15.45 15.18 -2.60
C ARG A 539 -14.16 15.94 -2.27
N LYS A 540 -13.61 16.74 -3.19
CA LYS A 540 -12.43 17.58 -2.94
C LYS A 540 -12.65 18.64 -1.87
N GLN A 541 -13.86 19.22 -1.77
CA GLN A 541 -14.18 20.17 -0.70
C GLN A 541 -14.38 19.45 0.64
N ARG A 542 -15.01 18.26 0.66
CA ARG A 542 -15.11 17.41 1.86
C ARG A 542 -13.74 16.96 2.37
N GLU A 543 -12.82 16.61 1.47
CA GLU A 543 -11.42 16.31 1.80
C GLU A 543 -10.72 17.51 2.45
N ARG A 544 -10.83 18.71 1.85
CA ARG A 544 -10.27 19.96 2.44
C ARG A 544 -10.85 20.31 3.80
N PHE A 545 -12.17 20.17 3.97
CA PHE A 545 -12.83 20.36 5.26
C PHE A 545 -12.20 19.46 6.33
N ASN A 546 -12.07 18.16 6.06
CA ASN A 546 -11.47 17.19 6.98
C ASN A 546 -9.96 17.40 7.20
N GLU A 547 -9.22 17.93 6.22
CA GLU A 547 -7.79 18.25 6.36
C GLU A 547 -7.55 19.50 7.23
N GLN A 548 -8.46 20.49 7.21
CA GLN A 548 -8.37 21.72 7.99
C GLN A 548 -8.94 21.58 9.42
N LEU A 549 -9.95 20.72 9.59
CA LEU A 549 -10.75 20.59 10.82
C LEU A 549 -9.91 20.36 12.11
N PRO A 550 -8.90 19.45 12.15
CA PRO A 550 -8.16 19.18 13.40
C PRO A 550 -7.46 20.42 13.96
N THR A 551 -6.96 21.31 13.10
CA THR A 551 -6.29 22.55 13.52
C THR A 551 -7.31 23.54 14.07
N HIS A 552 -8.43 23.73 13.38
CA HIS A 552 -9.46 24.67 13.83
C HIS A 552 -10.25 24.20 15.07
N LEU A 553 -10.25 22.91 15.38
CA LEU A 553 -10.73 22.41 16.68
C LEU A 553 -9.77 22.72 17.84
N GLN A 554 -8.47 22.86 17.59
CA GLN A 554 -7.49 23.33 18.58
C GLN A 554 -7.61 24.84 18.80
N ASP A 555 -7.88 25.62 17.74
CA ASP A 555 -8.23 27.03 17.87
C ASP A 555 -9.50 27.21 18.73
N LEU A 556 -10.51 26.35 18.51
CA LEU A 556 -11.77 26.35 19.27
C LEU A 556 -11.58 25.94 20.74
N SER A 557 -10.78 24.91 21.03
CA SER A 557 -10.50 24.49 22.41
C SER A 557 -9.68 25.55 23.16
N GLY A 558 -8.72 26.19 22.49
CA GLY A 558 -7.97 27.34 23.00
C GLY A 558 -8.87 28.54 23.31
N ALA A 559 -9.78 28.88 22.40
CA ALA A 559 -10.77 29.95 22.60
C ALA A 559 -11.66 29.71 23.83
N MET A 560 -12.09 28.47 24.08
CA MET A 560 -12.87 28.12 25.26
C MET A 560 -12.05 28.07 26.56
N ARG A 561 -10.78 27.64 26.50
CA ARG A 561 -9.85 27.77 27.64
C ARG A 561 -9.63 29.22 28.04
N ALA A 562 -9.64 30.13 27.07
CA ALA A 562 -9.62 31.58 27.30
C ALA A 562 -10.98 32.15 27.78
N GLY A 563 -11.95 31.31 28.12
CA GLY A 563 -13.23 31.71 28.71
C GLY A 563 -14.32 32.13 27.71
N ARG A 564 -14.13 31.96 26.39
CA ARG A 564 -15.21 32.22 25.42
C ARG A 564 -16.28 31.14 25.52
N SER A 565 -17.54 31.51 25.31
CA SER A 565 -18.62 30.55 25.11
C SER A 565 -18.34 29.69 23.86
N PHE A 566 -18.87 28.47 23.81
CA PHE A 566 -18.66 27.57 22.67
C PHE A 566 -19.10 28.20 21.33
N VAL A 567 -20.22 28.94 21.32
CA VAL A 567 -20.70 29.72 20.14
C VAL A 567 -19.77 30.91 19.82
N GLY A 568 -19.25 31.60 20.84
CA GLY A 568 -18.26 32.67 20.67
C GLY A 568 -16.91 32.17 20.15
N GLY A 569 -16.52 30.95 20.53
CA GLY A 569 -15.38 30.23 19.95
C GLY A 569 -15.64 29.87 18.49
N LEU A 570 -16.79 29.26 18.18
CA LEU A 570 -17.17 28.88 16.81
C LEU A 570 -17.21 30.09 15.87
N SER A 571 -17.78 31.22 16.28
CA SER A 571 -17.80 32.45 15.48
C SER A 571 -16.40 33.05 15.28
N THR A 572 -15.51 32.94 16.28
CA THR A 572 -14.09 33.34 16.14
C THR A 572 -13.40 32.49 15.07
N VAL A 573 -13.56 31.16 15.15
CA VAL A 573 -12.97 30.22 14.18
C VAL A 573 -13.59 30.36 12.79
N ALA A 574 -14.91 30.59 12.69
CA ALA A 574 -15.59 30.83 11.42
C ALA A 574 -15.05 32.08 10.68
N ALA A 575 -14.65 33.12 11.43
CA ALA A 575 -14.09 34.35 10.88
C ALA A 575 -12.61 34.23 10.47
N SER A 576 -11.84 33.30 11.07
CA SER A 576 -10.40 33.13 10.79
C SER A 576 -10.05 31.92 9.92
N ALA A 577 -10.95 30.95 9.77
CA ALA A 577 -10.71 29.74 9.00
C ALA A 577 -10.79 29.99 7.49
N ASP A 578 -10.09 29.14 6.73
CA ASP A 578 -10.23 29.10 5.28
C ASP A 578 -11.56 28.45 4.84
N GLU A 579 -11.91 28.67 3.58
CA GLU A 579 -12.97 27.92 2.91
C GLU A 579 -12.50 26.46 2.68
N PRO A 580 -13.28 25.42 3.04
CA PRO A 580 -14.73 25.44 3.27
C PRO A 580 -15.23 25.52 4.71
N ILE A 581 -14.35 25.63 5.73
CA ILE A 581 -14.78 25.61 7.15
C ILE A 581 -15.51 26.90 7.54
N SER A 582 -14.99 28.06 7.15
CA SER A 582 -15.54 29.38 7.50
C SER A 582 -17.07 29.45 7.37
N SER A 583 -17.60 29.30 6.15
CA SER A 583 -19.04 29.46 5.90
C SER A 583 -19.90 28.28 6.41
N GLU A 584 -19.32 27.13 6.70
CA GLU A 584 -20.04 26.00 7.31
C GLU A 584 -20.27 26.22 8.81
N LEU A 585 -19.26 26.75 9.51
CA LEU A 585 -19.38 27.15 10.91
C LEU A 585 -20.18 28.44 11.07
N GLU A 586 -20.03 29.42 10.17
CA GLU A 586 -20.88 30.61 10.11
C GLU A 586 -22.36 30.23 9.97
N ARG A 587 -22.67 29.26 9.09
CA ARG A 587 -24.03 28.73 8.95
C ARG A 587 -24.51 28.00 10.21
N ALA A 588 -23.65 27.27 10.91
CA ALA A 588 -24.02 26.62 12.18
C ALA A 588 -24.28 27.64 13.32
N VAL A 589 -23.50 28.72 13.37
CA VAL A 589 -23.71 29.84 14.31
C VAL A 589 -24.98 30.61 13.95
N THR A 590 -25.26 30.82 12.66
CA THR A 590 -26.49 31.49 12.20
C THR A 590 -27.73 30.65 12.50
N ASP A 591 -27.69 29.33 12.27
CA ASP A 591 -28.76 28.40 12.64
C ASP A 591 -29.04 28.47 14.17
N GLU A 592 -28.00 28.57 15.01
CA GLU A 592 -28.13 28.69 16.47
C GLU A 592 -28.75 30.02 16.91
N GLN A 593 -28.34 31.14 16.30
CA GLN A 593 -28.95 32.47 16.51
C GLN A 593 -30.42 32.52 16.08
N LEU A 594 -30.84 31.67 15.13
CA LEU A 594 -32.24 31.49 14.72
C LEU A 594 -33.03 30.52 15.64
N GLY A 595 -32.45 30.10 16.76
CA GLY A 595 -33.09 29.27 17.78
C GLY A 595 -32.99 27.76 17.54
N ARG A 596 -32.18 27.31 16.56
CA ARG A 596 -31.93 25.88 16.35
C ARG A 596 -30.94 25.35 17.39
N PRO A 597 -31.15 24.16 17.99
CA PRO A 597 -30.14 23.52 18.83
C PRO A 597 -28.79 23.42 18.13
N LEU A 598 -27.72 23.88 18.78
CA LEU A 598 -26.38 23.92 18.20
C LEU A 598 -25.88 22.53 17.79
N GLU A 599 -26.22 21.50 18.56
CA GLU A 599 -25.90 20.12 18.20
C GLU A 599 -26.56 19.66 16.89
N ASP A 600 -27.77 20.13 16.58
CA ASP A 600 -28.47 19.83 15.34
C ASP A 600 -27.89 20.62 14.16
N ALA A 601 -27.44 21.85 14.40
CA ALA A 601 -26.75 22.69 13.43
C ALA A 601 -25.39 22.07 13.04
N LEU A 602 -24.60 21.64 14.03
CA LEU A 602 -23.31 20.96 13.81
C LEU A 602 -23.49 19.57 13.19
N SER A 603 -24.52 18.81 13.59
CA SER A 603 -24.87 17.53 12.95
C SER A 603 -25.25 17.73 11.46
N ALA A 604 -25.94 18.83 11.13
CA ALA A 604 -26.22 19.18 9.74
C ALA A 604 -24.95 19.51 8.94
N VAL A 605 -23.96 20.19 9.53
CA VAL A 605 -22.62 20.39 8.93
C VAL A 605 -21.91 19.04 8.74
N ALA A 606 -21.83 18.21 9.78
CA ALA A 606 -21.19 16.89 9.74
C ALA A 606 -21.75 16.01 8.61
N LYS A 607 -23.08 15.99 8.46
CA LYS A 607 -23.79 15.27 7.40
C LYS A 607 -23.54 15.85 6.01
N ARG A 608 -23.55 17.17 5.86
CA ARG A 608 -23.29 17.88 4.58
C ARG A 608 -21.84 17.70 4.11
N MET A 609 -20.88 17.73 5.04
CA MET A 609 -19.45 17.55 4.75
C MET A 609 -18.99 16.09 4.81
N GLN A 610 -19.83 15.15 5.25
CA GLN A 610 -19.48 13.73 5.46
C GLN A 610 -18.22 13.60 6.32
N SER A 611 -18.26 14.28 7.48
CA SER A 611 -17.16 14.36 8.44
C SER A 611 -17.57 13.68 9.73
N GLU A 612 -16.95 12.53 10.01
CA GLU A 612 -17.17 11.78 11.26
C GLU A 612 -16.57 12.54 12.46
N ASP A 613 -15.44 13.21 12.27
CA ASP A 613 -14.83 14.07 13.29
C ASP A 613 -15.78 15.22 13.68
N MET A 614 -16.48 15.83 12.71
CA MET A 614 -17.49 16.85 12.98
C MET A 614 -18.75 16.29 13.67
N GLU A 615 -19.09 15.02 13.43
CA GLU A 615 -20.17 14.34 14.16
C GLU A 615 -19.82 14.14 15.63
N GLN A 616 -18.54 13.84 15.94
CA GLN A 616 -18.03 13.81 17.30
C GLN A 616 -18.06 15.21 17.96
N VAL A 617 -17.76 16.29 17.22
CA VAL A 617 -17.90 17.68 17.71
C VAL A 617 -19.36 18.01 18.06
N ALA A 618 -20.32 17.60 17.23
CA ALA A 618 -21.75 17.77 17.52
C ALA A 618 -22.19 17.01 18.79
N LEU A 619 -21.67 15.81 19.00
CA LEU A 619 -21.89 15.02 20.22
C LEU A 619 -21.30 15.70 21.46
N VAL A 620 -20.08 16.25 21.37
CA VAL A 620 -19.45 17.02 22.45
C VAL A 620 -20.26 18.27 22.80
N ALA A 621 -20.81 18.98 21.82
CA ALA A 621 -21.70 20.12 22.04
C ALA A 621 -22.99 19.71 22.78
N ALA A 622 -23.61 18.60 22.37
CA ALA A 622 -24.81 18.04 23.02
C ALA A 622 -24.56 17.60 24.47
N LEU A 623 -23.39 16.99 24.74
CA LEU A 623 -22.97 16.57 26.08
C LEU A 623 -22.69 17.77 26.99
N ASN A 624 -21.98 18.79 26.49
CA ASN A 624 -21.71 20.02 27.22
C ASN A 624 -23.00 20.67 27.73
N ARG A 625 -24.02 20.83 26.86
CA ARG A 625 -25.29 21.47 27.24
C ARG A 625 -26.06 20.73 28.35
N ARG A 626 -25.76 19.44 28.58
CA ARG A 626 -26.39 18.63 29.64
C ARG A 626 -25.60 18.57 30.94
N SER A 627 -24.27 18.61 30.87
CA SER A 627 -23.39 18.25 32.00
C SER A 627 -22.34 19.30 32.36
N GLY A 628 -22.20 20.39 31.58
CA GLY A 628 -21.27 21.49 31.88
C GLY A 628 -19.80 21.06 32.03
N SER A 629 -19.39 19.96 31.38
CA SER A 629 -18.07 19.36 31.53
C SER A 629 -16.98 20.14 30.78
N ASN A 630 -15.72 19.74 30.94
CA ASN A 630 -14.57 20.38 30.30
C ASN A 630 -14.57 20.20 28.77
N VAL A 631 -15.32 21.06 28.08
CA VAL A 631 -15.53 21.01 26.63
C VAL A 631 -14.23 21.16 25.85
N ALA A 632 -13.30 21.97 26.34
CA ALA A 632 -12.02 22.18 25.68
C ALA A 632 -11.17 20.91 25.67
N GLU A 633 -11.16 20.14 26.76
CA GLU A 633 -10.49 18.83 26.81
C GLU A 633 -11.21 17.79 25.94
N ALA A 634 -12.54 17.83 25.86
CA ALA A 634 -13.30 16.96 24.97
C ALA A 634 -13.00 17.26 23.48
N LEU A 635 -12.92 18.54 23.10
CA LEU A 635 -12.55 18.94 21.74
C LEU A 635 -11.10 18.63 21.41
N ASP A 636 -10.15 18.80 22.35
CA ASP A 636 -8.75 18.41 22.14
C ASP A 636 -8.62 16.93 21.77
N ARG A 637 -9.34 16.03 22.47
CA ARG A 637 -9.35 14.60 22.17
C ARG A 637 -9.91 14.29 20.78
N VAL A 638 -10.95 15.01 20.35
CA VAL A 638 -11.48 14.88 18.98
C VAL A 638 -10.48 15.42 17.96
N ALA A 639 -9.82 16.55 18.24
CA ALA A 639 -8.82 17.14 17.35
C ALA A 639 -7.57 16.27 17.20
N GLU A 640 -7.12 15.65 18.29
CA GLU A 640 -5.98 14.72 18.31
C GLU A 640 -6.30 13.44 17.53
N GLY A 641 -7.45 12.80 17.78
CA GLY A 641 -7.91 11.64 17.02
C GLY A 641 -8.15 11.94 15.54
N ALA A 642 -8.68 13.12 15.21
CA ALA A 642 -8.84 13.58 13.83
C ALA A 642 -7.48 13.79 13.12
N ARG A 643 -6.47 14.30 13.85
CA ARG A 643 -5.10 14.47 13.32
C ARG A 643 -4.41 13.12 13.12
N GLU A 644 -4.50 12.18 14.07
CA GLU A 644 -3.97 10.82 13.92
C GLU A 644 -4.60 10.11 12.71
N ARG A 645 -5.93 10.19 12.54
CA ARG A 645 -6.63 9.66 11.35
C ARG A 645 -6.20 10.33 10.05
N MET A 646 -5.94 11.64 10.06
CA MET A 646 -5.43 12.37 8.89
C MET A 646 -4.01 11.90 8.52
N ASP A 647 -3.12 11.75 9.50
CA ASP A 647 -1.73 11.37 9.25
C ASP A 647 -1.62 9.89 8.83
N LEU A 648 -2.42 8.99 9.41
CA LEU A 648 -2.57 7.61 8.92
C LEU A 648 -3.06 7.57 7.46
N ARG A 649 -4.03 8.42 7.08
CA ARG A 649 -4.49 8.53 5.69
C ARG A 649 -3.40 9.08 4.75
N ARG A 650 -2.51 9.96 5.22
CA ARG A 650 -1.35 10.46 4.47
C ARG A 650 -0.29 9.37 4.29
N GLU A 651 0.02 8.63 5.35
CA GLU A 651 0.96 7.50 5.31
C GLU A 651 0.49 6.41 4.33
N ILE A 652 -0.78 5.98 4.43
CA ILE A 652 -1.39 5.01 3.51
C ILE A 652 -1.37 5.53 2.07
N LYS A 653 -1.59 6.83 1.85
CA LYS A 653 -1.51 7.45 0.51
C LYS A 653 -0.08 7.48 -0.04
N ALA A 654 0.93 7.64 0.81
CA ALA A 654 2.34 7.56 0.43
C ALA A 654 2.74 6.11 0.10
N LEU A 655 2.47 5.16 1.00
CA LEU A 655 2.78 3.74 0.83
C LEU A 655 2.08 3.13 -0.41
N THR A 656 0.81 3.47 -0.64
CA THR A 656 0.09 3.02 -1.84
C THR A 656 0.48 3.76 -3.13
N GLY A 657 1.31 4.80 -3.05
CA GLY A 657 1.75 5.59 -4.22
C GLY A 657 2.47 4.75 -5.28
N GLN A 658 3.40 3.89 -4.86
CA GLN A 658 4.14 3.00 -5.76
C GLN A 658 3.21 2.00 -6.46
N ALA A 659 2.28 1.39 -5.73
CA ALA A 659 1.30 0.46 -6.32
C ALA A 659 0.37 1.14 -7.33
N ARG A 660 -0.03 2.39 -7.07
CA ARG A 660 -0.84 3.19 -8.00
C ARG A 660 -0.08 3.55 -9.27
N LEU A 661 1.20 3.94 -9.15
CA LEU A 661 2.07 4.23 -10.30
C LEU A 661 2.32 2.96 -11.14
N SER A 662 2.61 1.82 -10.50
CA SER A 662 2.78 0.54 -11.19
C SER A 662 1.52 0.12 -11.96
N ASN A 663 0.34 0.19 -11.34
CA ASN A 663 -0.94 -0.07 -12.01
C ASN A 663 -1.17 0.89 -13.19
N LEU A 664 -0.87 2.17 -13.05
CA LEU A 664 -0.99 3.16 -14.12
C LEU A 664 -0.06 2.84 -15.31
N VAL A 665 1.22 2.54 -15.05
CA VAL A 665 2.19 2.18 -16.11
C VAL A 665 1.78 0.88 -16.81
N LEU A 666 1.43 -0.16 -16.05
CA LEU A 666 1.05 -1.47 -16.59
C LEU A 666 -0.23 -1.41 -17.42
N SER A 667 -1.24 -0.64 -16.99
CA SER A 667 -2.49 -0.45 -17.74
C SER A 667 -2.34 0.48 -18.96
N ALA A 668 -1.38 1.40 -18.95
CA ALA A 668 -1.06 2.25 -20.10
C ALA A 668 -0.24 1.53 -21.18
N LEU A 669 0.61 0.57 -20.81
CA LEU A 669 1.58 -0.10 -21.68
C LEU A 669 0.97 -0.63 -22.99
N PRO A 670 -0.16 -1.36 -23.02
CA PRO A 670 -0.74 -1.86 -24.27
C PRO A 670 -1.17 -0.74 -25.23
N GLY A 671 -1.69 0.37 -24.69
CA GLY A 671 -2.10 1.53 -25.49
C GLY A 671 -0.90 2.31 -26.04
N VAL A 672 0.15 2.48 -25.23
CA VAL A 672 1.41 3.09 -25.67
C VAL A 672 2.09 2.24 -26.74
N LEU A 673 2.10 0.91 -26.58
CA LEU A 673 2.68 -0.01 -27.56
C LEU A 673 1.90 0.00 -28.88
N LEU A 674 0.56 0.00 -28.84
CA LEU A 674 -0.28 0.11 -30.03
C LEU A 674 -0.05 1.45 -30.77
N LEU A 675 0.07 2.55 -30.04
CA LEU A 675 0.36 3.86 -30.61
C LEU A 675 1.78 3.91 -31.22
N ALA A 676 2.77 3.29 -30.56
CA ALA A 676 4.13 3.17 -31.09
C ALA A 676 4.18 2.32 -32.37
N ILE A 677 3.47 1.17 -32.41
CA ILE A 677 3.36 0.33 -33.62
C ILE A 677 2.69 1.11 -34.76
N ASN A 678 1.65 1.90 -34.47
CA ASN A 678 0.96 2.70 -35.47
C ASN A 678 1.85 3.82 -36.07
N VAL A 679 2.76 4.39 -35.29
CA VAL A 679 3.70 5.43 -35.77
C VAL A 679 4.93 4.84 -36.47
N ILE A 680 5.52 3.78 -35.92
CA ILE A 680 6.78 3.19 -36.41
C ILE A 680 6.53 2.26 -37.60
N ALA A 681 5.43 1.51 -37.58
CA ALA A 681 5.16 0.44 -38.53
C ALA A 681 3.66 0.36 -38.91
N PRO A 682 3.09 1.42 -39.51
CA PRO A 682 1.65 1.58 -39.75
C PRO A 682 1.01 0.40 -40.52
N GLN A 683 1.77 -0.24 -41.40
CA GLN A 683 1.36 -1.45 -42.14
C GLN A 683 0.93 -2.63 -41.25
N TYR A 684 1.44 -2.75 -40.01
CA TYR A 684 1.01 -3.77 -39.04
C TYR A 684 -0.22 -3.33 -38.22
N ALA A 685 -0.38 -2.03 -37.98
CA ALA A 685 -1.55 -1.48 -37.28
C ALA A 685 -2.80 -1.41 -38.18
N HIS A 686 -2.62 -1.18 -39.48
CA HIS A 686 -3.70 -0.99 -40.45
C HIS A 686 -4.77 -2.10 -40.43
N PRO A 687 -4.44 -3.41 -40.50
CA PRO A 687 -5.45 -4.48 -40.43
C PRO A 687 -6.10 -4.60 -39.04
N LEU A 688 -5.40 -4.24 -37.96
CA LEU A 688 -5.99 -4.22 -36.61
C LEU A 688 -7.08 -3.15 -36.47
N LEU A 689 -6.89 -1.99 -37.09
CA LEU A 689 -7.76 -0.82 -36.94
C LEU A 689 -8.94 -0.79 -37.93
N HIS A 690 -8.77 -1.32 -39.15
CA HIS A 690 -9.77 -1.23 -40.22
C HIS A 690 -10.55 -2.51 -40.50
N THR A 691 -10.11 -3.67 -39.97
CA THR A 691 -10.82 -4.95 -40.17
C THR A 691 -11.76 -5.21 -39.01
N THR A 692 -12.99 -5.67 -39.28
CA THR A 692 -14.00 -5.99 -38.24
C THR A 692 -13.47 -6.92 -37.16
N MET A 693 -12.70 -7.96 -37.52
CA MET A 693 -12.08 -8.88 -36.55
C MET A 693 -10.97 -8.21 -35.71
N GLY A 694 -10.21 -7.29 -36.28
CA GLY A 694 -9.20 -6.52 -35.55
C GLY A 694 -9.83 -5.60 -34.50
N ILE A 695 -10.92 -4.93 -34.86
CA ILE A 695 -11.71 -4.09 -33.95
C ILE A 695 -12.32 -4.93 -32.81
N VAL A 696 -12.86 -6.12 -33.10
CA VAL A 696 -13.37 -7.04 -32.07
C VAL A 696 -12.27 -7.48 -31.10
N LEU A 697 -11.09 -7.86 -31.60
CA LEU A 697 -9.93 -8.23 -30.76
C LEU A 697 -9.45 -7.05 -29.91
N LEU A 698 -9.46 -5.82 -30.44
CA LEU A 698 -9.14 -4.61 -29.68
C LEU A 698 -10.15 -4.32 -28.57
N ILE A 699 -11.44 -4.52 -28.81
CA ILE A 699 -12.48 -4.38 -27.79
C ILE A 699 -12.29 -5.42 -26.67
N ILE A 700 -11.97 -6.67 -27.01
CA ILE A 700 -11.69 -7.74 -26.04
C ILE A 700 -10.43 -7.40 -25.22
N GLY A 701 -9.34 -7.01 -25.87
CA GLY A 701 -8.08 -6.63 -25.21
C GLY A 701 -8.26 -5.41 -24.29
N ALA A 702 -8.95 -4.37 -24.76
CA ALA A 702 -9.30 -3.21 -23.94
C ALA A 702 -10.17 -3.61 -22.75
N GLY A 703 -11.13 -4.53 -22.92
CA GLY A 703 -11.95 -5.08 -21.85
C GLY A 703 -11.12 -5.81 -20.79
N MET A 704 -10.17 -6.65 -21.19
CA MET A 704 -9.23 -7.32 -20.28
C MET A 704 -8.36 -6.33 -19.50
N VAL A 705 -7.80 -5.31 -20.16
CA VAL A 705 -7.02 -4.24 -19.49
C VAL A 705 -7.90 -3.47 -18.50
N LEU A 706 -9.13 -3.14 -18.87
CA LEU A 706 -10.08 -2.44 -17.98
C LEU A 706 -10.43 -3.29 -16.75
N MET A 707 -10.59 -4.61 -16.93
CA MET A 707 -10.87 -5.55 -15.85
C MET A 707 -9.68 -5.68 -14.90
N GLY A 708 -8.46 -5.87 -15.44
CA GLY A 708 -7.22 -5.91 -14.66
C GLY A 708 -7.00 -4.63 -13.86
N TRP A 709 -7.11 -3.46 -14.51
CA TRP A 709 -7.04 -2.16 -13.85
C TRP A 709 -8.08 -2.01 -12.72
N ARG A 710 -9.30 -2.53 -12.91
CA ARG A 710 -10.37 -2.48 -11.91
C ARG A 710 -10.10 -3.36 -10.70
N VAL A 711 -9.61 -4.59 -10.92
CA VAL A 711 -9.19 -5.51 -9.85
C VAL A 711 -8.03 -4.92 -9.06
N MET A 712 -6.98 -4.45 -9.74
CA MET A 712 -5.79 -3.87 -9.11
C MET A 712 -6.11 -2.57 -8.36
N SER A 713 -6.99 -1.73 -8.89
CA SER A 713 -7.50 -0.53 -8.20
C SER A 713 -8.38 -0.87 -6.98
N GLY A 714 -9.01 -2.04 -6.96
CA GLY A 714 -9.75 -2.54 -5.80
C GLY A 714 -8.82 -2.94 -4.66
N ILE A 715 -7.77 -3.72 -4.95
CA ILE A 715 -6.77 -4.19 -3.97
C ILE A 715 -6.04 -3.01 -3.30
N VAL A 716 -5.76 -1.95 -4.06
CA VAL A 716 -5.04 -0.75 -3.57
C VAL A 716 -5.93 0.16 -2.69
N LYS A 717 -7.24 -0.07 -2.62
CA LYS A 717 -8.18 0.74 -1.83
C LYS A 717 -8.26 0.24 -0.38
N VAL A 718 -7.24 0.58 0.41
CA VAL A 718 -7.31 0.47 1.88
C VAL A 718 -8.33 1.48 2.42
N GLU A 719 -9.31 0.99 3.16
CA GLU A 719 -10.33 1.81 3.84
C GLU A 719 -9.84 2.11 5.27
N VAL A 720 -10.02 3.36 5.74
CA VAL A 720 -9.49 3.90 7.01
C VAL A 720 -10.59 4.52 7.84
#